data_AF-A0AAE9YNV6-F1
#
_entry.id   AF-A0AAE9YNV6-F1
#
_cell.length_a   1.000
_cell.length_b   1.000
_cell.length_c   1.000
_cell.angle_alpha   90.00
_cell.angle_beta   90.00
_cell.angle_gamma   90.00
#
_symmetry.space_group_name_H-M   'P 1'
#
loop_
_entity.id
_entity.type
_entity.pdbx_description
1 polymer ?
#
loop_
_entity_poly.entity_id
_entity_poly.type
_entity_poly.pdbx_seq_one_letter_code
_entity_poly.pdbx_strand_id
1 'polypeptide(L)'
;MKGPRLIIKQFFSLFTLILLLQACGGSGNNAPTFTISADTSKVTFSTEAGIASEQTLAVNVSFDGEGLLVGYSPDAASTGWLNYRTETVSATSAIIYIDVVTEFNSQAGPVFLPQGLYNSTLRLSTGSTADRNLAHHDIDVSLLVWQLMTFSETFGAATTDSQTVSVTHNGDTLSASSDVDWLTVQTQADTENTEFTVTADLSGFSASGLYQGNIIVTGTNGDMNFPVELGLDNRYLFADDNTLAFTSTPDIDATEQTITISSNSLSSYNWQASTQTPWLTLTPIADSNQLKVTANPLLASANTLNNASITISSPEDNTLLAETVSISLYNSDTSSESANISELAINENALVYAPLQPYIYVGMNNELRVYHLYSNELITSVEISPQDTLLKELVIHPQGGFMLGRADETTQDESGQSQTVIHRYKIDLSDITAISATALGEVSITSEAVKFVRFAGRYFVVTERVEIADENLQQLYWDTSDIFSATTIEQANQTGALFALDDSNATFKRYEAKVNDFTSNNISLSLRHSYRPESLADNDTIRDFIVTNDEANIYLLSPTTQWLSFDGSDFTDQGLIETEVEAPENTRQSTVALTKDNNEQAHFLIATFLGSNTFSLDAHIYDDQQTLVASMQARDNLTDLGAISADISNDNRRLIINNTSIAEVNTLSFTNLVQFTTSTTSLTFAGIVGESIPSQSVTISGIGENWQVAEDAGLIFTQDNSGELAQLTVEIDHTLFSVADTYTTSIRLSDPDTNTAAEIAVELILSEN
;
A
#
# COMPACT_ATOMS: atom_id res chain seq x y z
N MET A 1 6.98 -2.80 -25.56
CA MET A 1 6.67 -3.94 -26.45
C MET A 1 5.24 -4.34 -26.18
N LYS A 2 4.33 -4.25 -27.17
CA LYS A 2 2.91 -4.59 -27.00
C LYS A 2 2.80 -6.06 -26.59
N GLY A 3 2.39 -6.30 -25.34
CA GLY A 3 2.06 -7.64 -24.84
C GLY A 3 0.97 -8.30 -25.68
N PRO A 4 0.85 -9.63 -25.64
CA PRO A 4 -0.09 -10.34 -26.47
C PRO A 4 -1.52 -9.96 -26.08
N ARG A 5 -2.25 -9.31 -26.99
CA ARG A 5 -3.70 -9.13 -26.87
C ARG A 5 -4.34 -10.52 -26.77
N LEU A 6 -4.97 -10.81 -25.63
CA LEU A 6 -5.77 -12.01 -25.44
C LEU A 6 -6.96 -11.94 -26.40
N ILE A 7 -6.93 -12.72 -27.47
CA ILE A 7 -8.07 -12.90 -28.36
C ILE A 7 -9.05 -13.81 -27.63
N ILE A 8 -10.06 -13.23 -26.97
CA ILE A 8 -11.21 -13.95 -26.46
C ILE A 8 -11.97 -14.47 -27.68
N LYS A 9 -11.76 -15.74 -28.03
CA LYS A 9 -12.57 -16.44 -29.04
C LYS A 9 -13.91 -16.81 -28.41
N GLN A 10 -14.90 -15.92 -28.48
CA GLN A 10 -16.27 -16.27 -28.15
C GLN A 10 -16.84 -17.24 -29.20
N PHE A 11 -17.49 -18.29 -28.70
CA PHE A 11 -18.07 -19.39 -29.46
C PHE A 11 -19.33 -18.90 -30.19
N PHE A 12 -19.33 -18.94 -31.53
CA PHE A 12 -20.52 -18.72 -32.34
C PHE A 12 -21.47 -19.92 -32.22
N SER A 13 -22.60 -19.76 -31.54
CA SER A 13 -23.69 -20.73 -31.56
C SER A 13 -24.60 -20.46 -32.76
N LEU A 14 -24.40 -21.21 -33.84
CA LEU A 14 -25.21 -21.15 -35.06
C LEU A 14 -26.40 -22.11 -34.94
N PHE A 15 -27.54 -21.66 -34.42
CA PHE A 15 -28.78 -22.45 -34.42
C PHE A 15 -29.52 -22.25 -35.75
N THR A 16 -29.38 -23.20 -36.68
CA THR A 16 -30.15 -23.22 -37.94
C THR A 16 -31.48 -23.94 -37.69
N LEU A 17 -32.56 -23.20 -37.44
CA LEU A 17 -33.92 -23.75 -37.42
C LEU A 17 -34.71 -23.23 -38.63
N ILE A 18 -34.82 -24.07 -39.66
CA ILE A 18 -35.64 -23.78 -40.85
C ILE A 18 -37.11 -24.02 -40.48
N LEU A 19 -37.83 -22.95 -40.11
CA LEU A 19 -39.28 -22.94 -40.05
C LEU A 19 -39.83 -22.16 -41.26
N LEU A 20 -40.30 -22.90 -42.26
CA LEU A 20 -41.14 -22.37 -43.34
C LEU A 20 -42.51 -21.99 -42.76
N LEU A 21 -42.67 -20.75 -42.32
CA LEU A 21 -43.98 -20.17 -42.03
C LEU A 21 -44.57 -19.56 -43.30
N GLN A 22 -45.57 -20.23 -43.86
CA GLN A 22 -46.49 -19.61 -44.82
C GLN A 22 -47.41 -18.65 -44.07
N ALA A 23 -47.28 -17.35 -44.37
CA ALA A 23 -48.31 -16.38 -44.04
C ALA A 23 -49.47 -16.52 -45.04
N CYS A 24 -50.66 -16.86 -44.51
CA CYS A 24 -51.93 -16.79 -45.23
C CYS A 24 -52.88 -15.88 -44.45
N GLY A 25 -53.46 -14.88 -45.10
CA GLY A 25 -54.71 -14.24 -44.68
C GLY A 25 -54.71 -12.71 -44.62
N GLY A 26 -55.19 -12.07 -45.70
CA GLY A 26 -55.56 -10.65 -45.69
C GLY A 26 -55.80 -10.11 -47.11
N SER A 27 -57.02 -10.29 -47.63
CA SER A 27 -57.36 -9.92 -49.01
C SER A 27 -57.39 -8.40 -49.23
N GLY A 28 -56.50 -7.93 -50.10
CA GLY A 28 -56.58 -6.66 -50.81
C GLY A 28 -55.63 -6.73 -52.00
N ASN A 29 -56.11 -6.50 -53.22
CA ASN A 29 -55.33 -6.59 -54.47
C ASN A 29 -54.19 -5.56 -54.52
N ASN A 30 -53.08 -5.84 -53.84
CA ASN A 30 -51.74 -5.25 -53.97
C ASN A 30 -50.73 -6.18 -53.26
N ALA A 31 -50.61 -7.44 -53.71
CA ALA A 31 -49.47 -8.25 -53.29
C ALA A 31 -48.18 -7.60 -53.85
N PRO A 32 -47.11 -7.44 -53.07
CA PRO A 32 -45.85 -6.94 -53.61
C PRO A 32 -45.40 -7.89 -54.72
N THR A 33 -45.12 -7.35 -55.90
CA THR A 33 -44.58 -8.10 -57.05
C THR A 33 -43.14 -8.57 -56.83
N PHE A 34 -42.51 -8.11 -55.75
CA PHE A 34 -41.10 -8.32 -55.41
C PHE A 34 -41.00 -9.12 -54.10
N THR A 35 -39.90 -9.84 -53.92
CA THR A 35 -39.59 -10.54 -52.66
C THR A 35 -38.21 -10.15 -52.16
N ILE A 36 -38.05 -10.03 -50.85
CA ILE A 36 -36.75 -9.85 -50.20
C ILE A 36 -36.72 -10.67 -48.92
N SER A 37 -35.57 -11.25 -48.62
CA SER A 37 -35.32 -12.05 -47.42
C SER A 37 -33.87 -11.92 -47.00
N ALA A 38 -33.61 -12.01 -45.70
CA ALA A 38 -32.28 -12.19 -45.15
C ALA A 38 -32.21 -13.50 -44.36
N ASP A 39 -31.00 -14.03 -44.18
CA ASP A 39 -30.75 -15.24 -43.38
C ASP A 39 -30.94 -15.02 -41.87
N THR A 40 -31.08 -13.77 -41.43
CA THR A 40 -31.55 -13.41 -40.09
C THR A 40 -32.55 -12.24 -40.13
N SER A 41 -33.36 -12.12 -39.08
CA SER A 41 -34.19 -10.94 -38.78
C SER A 41 -33.77 -10.23 -37.50
N LYS A 42 -32.78 -10.78 -36.77
CA LYS A 42 -32.30 -10.26 -35.49
C LYS A 42 -30.79 -10.42 -35.37
N VAL A 43 -30.14 -9.41 -34.82
CA VAL A 43 -28.70 -9.39 -34.60
C VAL A 43 -28.43 -8.80 -33.22
N THR A 44 -27.58 -9.45 -32.43
CA THR A 44 -27.16 -8.97 -31.13
C THR A 44 -25.65 -8.80 -31.08
N PHE A 45 -25.21 -7.74 -30.40
CA PHE A 45 -23.82 -7.41 -30.12
C PHE A 45 -23.65 -7.15 -28.62
N SER A 46 -22.46 -7.38 -28.10
CA SER A 46 -22.10 -7.07 -26.71
C SER A 46 -20.65 -6.61 -26.62
N THR A 47 -20.40 -5.51 -25.92
CA THR A 47 -19.07 -4.91 -25.80
C THR A 47 -18.86 -4.26 -24.44
N GLU A 48 -17.61 -4.20 -24.00
CA GLU A 48 -17.23 -3.49 -22.80
C GLU A 48 -17.31 -1.97 -22.99
N ALA A 49 -17.72 -1.25 -21.96
CA ALA A 49 -17.78 0.19 -21.89
C ALA A 49 -16.35 0.76 -21.86
N GLY A 50 -16.14 1.92 -22.51
CA GLY A 50 -14.83 2.56 -22.55
C GLY A 50 -13.83 1.94 -23.55
N ILE A 51 -14.23 0.91 -24.31
CA ILE A 51 -13.40 0.28 -25.34
C ILE A 51 -14.06 0.41 -26.72
N ALA A 52 -13.23 0.61 -27.75
CA ALA A 52 -13.66 0.61 -29.14
C ALA A 52 -14.02 -0.82 -29.58
N SER A 53 -15.23 -1.01 -30.10
CA SER A 53 -15.68 -2.29 -30.67
C SER A 53 -15.30 -2.38 -32.14
N GLU A 54 -14.76 -3.53 -32.53
CA GLU A 54 -14.47 -3.90 -33.93
C GLU A 54 -15.44 -4.99 -34.44
N GLN A 55 -16.54 -5.23 -33.73
CA GLN A 55 -17.49 -6.29 -34.08
C GLN A 55 -18.21 -5.99 -35.40
N THR A 56 -18.20 -6.97 -36.30
CA THR A 56 -18.88 -6.95 -37.59
C THR A 56 -19.65 -8.25 -37.79
N LEU A 57 -20.87 -8.15 -38.32
CA LEU A 57 -21.68 -9.32 -38.68
C LEU A 57 -22.09 -9.26 -40.15
N ALA A 58 -21.88 -10.35 -40.88
CA ALA A 58 -22.35 -10.51 -42.25
C ALA A 58 -23.76 -11.13 -42.28
N VAL A 59 -24.66 -10.51 -43.05
CA VAL A 59 -26.04 -10.95 -43.29
C VAL A 59 -26.23 -11.20 -44.78
N ASN A 60 -26.64 -12.42 -45.14
CA ASN A 60 -26.89 -12.78 -46.52
C ASN A 60 -28.31 -12.40 -46.93
N VAL A 61 -28.43 -11.62 -48.00
CA VAL A 61 -29.72 -11.11 -48.50
C VAL A 61 -29.99 -11.68 -49.88
N SER A 62 -31.21 -12.17 -50.09
CA SER A 62 -31.75 -12.57 -51.40
C SER A 62 -32.97 -11.72 -51.74
N PHE A 63 -33.02 -11.19 -52.96
CA PHE A 63 -34.10 -10.33 -53.42
C PHE A 63 -34.45 -10.56 -54.89
N ASP A 64 -35.71 -10.31 -55.23
CA ASP A 64 -36.27 -10.35 -56.59
C ASP A 64 -36.84 -8.97 -56.90
N GLY A 65 -36.00 -8.12 -57.50
CA GLY A 65 -36.26 -6.71 -57.83
C GLY A 65 -35.07 -6.07 -58.55
N GLU A 66 -35.19 -4.81 -59.00
CA GLU A 66 -34.15 -4.11 -59.79
C GLU A 66 -32.95 -3.63 -58.94
N GLY A 67 -33.05 -3.71 -57.60
CA GLY A 67 -31.96 -3.32 -56.71
C GLY A 67 -32.30 -3.49 -55.22
N LEU A 68 -31.31 -3.22 -54.37
CA LEU A 68 -31.39 -3.29 -52.92
C LEU A 68 -31.11 -1.90 -52.32
N LEU A 69 -31.98 -1.45 -51.43
CA LEU A 69 -31.78 -0.29 -50.57
C LEU A 69 -31.66 -0.76 -49.12
N VAL A 70 -30.67 -0.22 -48.41
CA VAL A 70 -30.46 -0.48 -46.98
C VAL A 70 -30.47 0.86 -46.26
N GLY A 71 -31.26 0.95 -45.20
CA GLY A 71 -31.36 2.12 -44.35
C GLY A 71 -32.06 1.81 -43.05
N TYR A 72 -32.21 2.82 -42.20
CA TYR A 72 -33.03 2.70 -40.98
C TYR A 72 -34.51 2.54 -41.34
N SER A 73 -35.24 1.77 -40.55
CA SER A 73 -36.69 1.68 -40.70
C SER A 73 -37.34 3.05 -40.48
N PRO A 74 -38.51 3.35 -41.09
CA PRO A 74 -39.18 4.65 -40.92
C PRO A 74 -39.54 5.00 -39.48
N ASP A 75 -39.67 3.97 -38.63
CA ASP A 75 -40.03 4.09 -37.22
C ASP A 75 -38.78 4.06 -36.30
N ALA A 76 -37.60 3.80 -36.85
CA ALA A 76 -36.32 3.82 -36.14
C ALA A 76 -35.59 5.15 -36.38
N ALA A 77 -35.08 5.75 -35.30
CA ALA A 77 -34.17 6.89 -35.41
C ALA A 77 -32.81 6.40 -35.96
N SER A 78 -32.19 7.20 -36.83
CA SER A 78 -30.79 6.99 -37.21
C SER A 78 -29.91 7.10 -35.96
N THR A 79 -29.00 6.14 -35.80
CA THR A 79 -28.09 6.08 -34.65
C THR A 79 -26.63 6.29 -35.07
N GLY A 80 -25.81 6.81 -34.17
CA GLY A 80 -24.37 6.96 -34.42
C GLY A 80 -23.58 5.65 -34.24
N TRP A 81 -24.11 4.71 -33.46
CA TRP A 81 -23.41 3.48 -33.08
C TRP A 81 -23.55 2.32 -34.07
N LEU A 82 -24.45 2.44 -35.05
CA LEU A 82 -24.73 1.38 -36.01
C LEU A 82 -24.34 1.83 -37.42
N ASN A 83 -23.41 1.10 -38.03
CA ASN A 83 -23.02 1.28 -39.43
C ASN A 83 -23.37 0.03 -40.24
N TYR A 84 -23.55 0.22 -41.54
CA TYR A 84 -23.75 -0.87 -42.46
C TYR A 84 -23.08 -0.60 -43.80
N ARG A 85 -22.63 -1.67 -44.45
CA ARG A 85 -22.08 -1.63 -45.82
C ARG A 85 -22.52 -2.85 -46.61
N THR A 86 -22.73 -2.66 -47.91
CA THR A 86 -23.11 -3.72 -48.84
C THR A 86 -21.89 -4.20 -49.61
N GLU A 87 -21.64 -5.51 -49.65
CA GLU A 87 -20.64 -6.13 -50.50
C GLU A 87 -21.22 -7.29 -51.29
N THR A 88 -20.46 -7.78 -52.28
CA THR A 88 -20.82 -8.97 -53.07
C THR A 88 -22.23 -8.86 -53.69
N VAL A 89 -22.56 -7.68 -54.21
CA VAL A 89 -23.89 -7.38 -54.78
C VAL A 89 -24.02 -8.02 -56.17
N SER A 90 -25.05 -8.84 -56.33
CA SER A 90 -25.49 -9.43 -57.61
C SER A 90 -26.87 -8.89 -58.02
N ALA A 91 -27.40 -9.37 -59.13
CA ALA A 91 -28.76 -9.01 -59.56
C ALA A 91 -29.87 -9.53 -58.62
N THR A 92 -29.56 -10.48 -57.74
CA THR A 92 -30.57 -11.15 -56.87
C THR A 92 -30.10 -11.37 -55.43
N SER A 93 -28.91 -10.91 -55.07
CA SER A 93 -28.33 -11.14 -53.74
C SER A 93 -27.32 -10.08 -53.34
N ALA A 94 -27.07 -9.93 -52.05
CA ALA A 94 -26.02 -9.11 -51.48
C ALA A 94 -25.58 -9.66 -50.12
N ILE A 95 -24.40 -9.24 -49.65
CA ILE A 95 -23.97 -9.42 -48.26
C ILE A 95 -24.00 -8.05 -47.60
N ILE A 96 -24.72 -7.92 -46.49
CA ILE A 96 -24.73 -6.71 -45.66
C ILE A 96 -23.82 -6.97 -44.47
N TYR A 97 -22.79 -6.15 -44.30
CA TYR A 97 -22.04 -6.11 -43.06
C TYR A 97 -22.65 -5.06 -42.15
N ILE A 98 -22.93 -5.46 -40.92
CA ILE A 98 -23.41 -4.62 -39.84
C ILE A 98 -22.23 -4.43 -38.88
N ASP A 99 -21.79 -3.19 -38.72
CA ASP A 99 -20.63 -2.82 -37.91
C ASP A 99 -21.12 -1.98 -36.73
N VAL A 100 -20.62 -2.25 -35.52
CA VAL A 100 -20.91 -1.42 -34.34
C VAL A 100 -19.77 -0.43 -34.07
N VAL A 101 -20.13 0.78 -33.66
CA VAL A 101 -19.22 1.86 -33.30
C VAL A 101 -19.52 2.31 -31.89
N THR A 102 -18.56 2.09 -30.99
CA THR A 102 -18.67 2.49 -29.58
C THR A 102 -17.81 3.68 -29.24
N GLU A 103 -16.89 4.09 -30.13
CA GLU A 103 -15.95 5.19 -29.97
C GLU A 103 -16.27 6.30 -30.97
N PHE A 104 -16.39 7.54 -30.48
CA PHE A 104 -16.67 8.72 -31.29
C PHE A 104 -15.57 9.76 -31.13
N ASN A 105 -15.10 10.31 -32.24
CA ASN A 105 -14.12 11.39 -32.22
C ASN A 105 -14.74 12.69 -31.67
N SER A 106 -14.10 13.29 -30.66
CA SER A 106 -14.42 14.63 -30.17
C SER A 106 -13.17 15.51 -30.09
N GLN A 107 -13.35 16.83 -29.94
CA GLN A 107 -12.24 17.77 -29.74
C GLN A 107 -11.49 17.55 -28.42
N ALA A 108 -12.12 16.89 -27.44
CA ALA A 108 -11.55 16.58 -26.14
C ALA A 108 -10.97 15.15 -26.04
N GLY A 109 -10.93 14.43 -27.16
CA GLY A 109 -10.52 13.01 -27.21
C GLY A 109 -11.67 12.08 -27.60
N PRO A 110 -11.43 10.75 -27.62
CA PRO A 110 -12.48 9.78 -27.92
C PRO A 110 -13.56 9.78 -26.83
N VAL A 111 -14.83 9.72 -27.25
CA VAL A 111 -16.01 9.58 -26.39
C VAL A 111 -16.61 8.20 -26.62
N PHE A 112 -16.83 7.45 -25.54
CA PHE A 112 -17.38 6.11 -25.63
C PHE A 112 -18.89 6.08 -25.35
N LEU A 113 -19.59 5.10 -25.92
CA LEU A 113 -20.97 4.82 -25.53
C LEU A 113 -21.03 4.44 -24.04
N PRO A 114 -21.95 5.03 -23.26
CA PRO A 114 -22.17 4.61 -21.88
C PRO A 114 -22.80 3.21 -21.81
N GLN A 115 -22.71 2.59 -20.65
CA GLN A 115 -23.39 1.33 -20.34
C GLN A 115 -24.90 1.44 -20.64
N GLY A 116 -25.47 0.41 -21.26
CA GLY A 116 -26.88 0.40 -21.63
C GLY A 116 -27.21 -0.56 -22.76
N LEU A 117 -28.50 -0.72 -23.04
CA LEU A 117 -29.00 -1.45 -24.20
C LEU A 117 -29.44 -0.49 -25.29
N TYR A 118 -28.84 -0.65 -26.47
CA TYR A 118 -29.13 0.15 -27.65
C TYR A 118 -29.82 -0.71 -28.70
N ASN A 119 -30.98 -0.25 -29.19
CA ASN A 119 -31.74 -0.94 -30.23
C ASN A 119 -31.94 -0.04 -31.44
N SER A 120 -31.91 -0.64 -32.63
CA SER A 120 -32.32 -0.01 -33.88
C SER A 120 -32.80 -1.07 -34.88
N THR A 121 -33.43 -0.65 -35.97
CA THR A 121 -33.93 -1.56 -37.02
C THR A 121 -33.41 -1.11 -38.37
N LEU A 122 -32.68 -1.99 -39.06
CA LEU A 122 -32.31 -1.81 -40.46
C LEU A 122 -33.39 -2.39 -41.36
N ARG A 123 -33.90 -1.58 -42.29
CA ARG A 123 -34.84 -2.00 -43.33
C ARG A 123 -34.12 -2.23 -44.65
N LEU A 124 -34.21 -3.46 -45.13
CA LEU A 124 -33.86 -3.85 -46.49
C LEU A 124 -35.07 -3.64 -47.39
N SER A 125 -34.89 -3.00 -48.54
CA SER A 125 -35.99 -2.75 -49.50
C SER A 125 -35.59 -3.08 -50.93
N THR A 126 -36.50 -3.70 -51.68
CA THR A 126 -36.33 -3.96 -53.12
C THR A 126 -37.61 -3.59 -53.89
N GLY A 127 -37.47 -3.28 -55.18
CA GLY A 127 -38.58 -2.91 -56.06
C GLY A 127 -38.14 -2.64 -57.50
N SER A 128 -39.00 -1.98 -58.29
CA SER A 128 -38.68 -1.50 -59.64
C SER A 128 -38.77 0.02 -59.72
N THR A 129 -38.00 0.62 -60.62
CA THR A 129 -38.09 2.04 -60.95
C THR A 129 -39.39 2.42 -61.66
N ALA A 130 -40.14 1.45 -62.19
CA ALA A 130 -41.40 1.64 -62.91
C ALA A 130 -42.64 1.70 -61.99
N ASP A 131 -42.58 1.06 -60.81
CA ASP A 131 -43.71 0.90 -59.90
C ASP A 131 -43.38 1.39 -58.48
N ARG A 132 -44.37 1.92 -57.75
CA ARG A 132 -44.16 2.39 -56.36
C ARG A 132 -44.28 1.30 -55.30
N ASN A 133 -44.34 0.03 -55.71
CA ASN A 133 -44.46 -1.11 -54.81
C ASN A 133 -43.07 -1.55 -54.38
N LEU A 134 -42.79 -1.54 -53.07
CA LEU A 134 -41.56 -2.04 -52.49
C LEU A 134 -41.88 -3.27 -51.62
N ALA A 135 -40.97 -4.24 -51.63
CA ALA A 135 -40.92 -5.30 -50.63
C ALA A 135 -39.86 -4.94 -49.59
N HIS A 136 -40.15 -5.24 -48.32
CA HIS A 136 -39.29 -4.89 -47.19
C HIS A 136 -38.96 -6.12 -46.35
N HIS A 137 -37.76 -6.15 -45.80
CA HIS A 137 -37.34 -7.08 -44.75
C HIS A 137 -36.60 -6.29 -43.69
N ASP A 138 -37.04 -6.38 -42.44
CA ASP A 138 -36.43 -5.68 -41.31
C ASP A 138 -35.46 -6.60 -40.57
N ILE A 139 -34.36 -6.02 -40.10
CA ILE A 139 -33.37 -6.65 -39.23
C ILE A 139 -33.30 -5.80 -37.97
N ASP A 140 -33.75 -6.35 -36.85
CA ASP A 140 -33.62 -5.71 -35.56
C ASP A 140 -32.20 -5.93 -35.02
N VAL A 141 -31.55 -4.86 -34.58
CA VAL A 141 -30.17 -4.85 -34.10
C VAL A 141 -30.14 -4.35 -32.66
N SER A 142 -29.53 -5.14 -31.78
CA SER A 142 -29.28 -4.77 -30.39
C SER A 142 -27.78 -4.75 -30.09
N LEU A 143 -27.36 -3.79 -29.27
CA LEU A 143 -26.02 -3.68 -28.71
C LEU A 143 -26.12 -3.49 -27.20
N LEU A 144 -25.60 -4.45 -26.44
CA LEU A 144 -25.37 -4.31 -25.01
C LEU A 144 -23.97 -3.74 -24.76
N VAL A 145 -23.89 -2.56 -24.15
CA VAL A 145 -22.64 -2.02 -23.61
C VAL A 145 -22.60 -2.33 -22.11
N TRP A 146 -21.64 -3.14 -21.66
CA TRP A 146 -21.50 -3.63 -20.29
C TRP A 146 -20.19 -3.16 -19.65
N GLN A 147 -20.05 -3.24 -18.33
CA GLN A 147 -18.78 -3.01 -17.62
C GLN A 147 -18.44 -4.29 -16.88
N LEU A 148 -17.18 -4.75 -16.94
CA LEU A 148 -16.80 -6.02 -16.33
C LEU A 148 -17.19 -6.05 -14.85
N MET A 149 -17.90 -7.12 -14.46
CA MET A 149 -18.27 -7.36 -13.08
C MET A 149 -17.26 -8.32 -12.46
N THR A 150 -16.63 -7.90 -11.37
CA THR A 150 -15.54 -8.66 -10.74
C THR A 150 -15.85 -8.90 -9.28
N PHE A 151 -16.05 -10.17 -8.92
CA PHE A 151 -16.02 -10.64 -7.53
C PHE A 151 -14.60 -11.06 -7.19
N SER A 152 -14.14 -10.69 -6.01
CA SER A 152 -12.79 -10.98 -5.56
C SER A 152 -12.88 -11.35 -4.11
N GLU A 153 -12.40 -12.53 -3.72
CA GLU A 153 -12.35 -13.00 -2.33
C GLU A 153 -11.07 -13.80 -2.09
N THR A 154 -10.74 -14.10 -0.84
CA THR A 154 -9.72 -15.11 -0.52
C THR A 154 -10.34 -16.51 -0.53
N PHE A 155 -9.60 -17.50 -1.03
CA PHE A 155 -10.07 -18.89 -1.01
C PHE A 155 -10.49 -19.33 0.40
N GLY A 156 -11.67 -19.95 0.50
CA GLY A 156 -12.30 -20.32 1.77
C GLY A 156 -13.30 -19.29 2.31
N ALA A 157 -13.50 -18.16 1.65
CA ALA A 157 -14.58 -17.23 1.96
C ALA A 157 -15.96 -17.91 1.85
N ALA A 158 -16.83 -17.64 2.82
CA ALA A 158 -18.17 -18.23 2.87
C ALA A 158 -19.19 -17.49 2.00
N THR A 159 -19.02 -16.18 1.86
CA THR A 159 -19.93 -15.28 1.12
C THR A 159 -19.13 -14.15 0.48
N THR A 160 -19.72 -13.50 -0.51
CA THR A 160 -19.25 -12.23 -1.09
C THR A 160 -20.41 -11.26 -1.20
N ASP A 161 -20.12 -9.96 -1.24
CA ASP A 161 -21.14 -8.94 -1.40
C ASP A 161 -21.77 -9.00 -2.79
N SER A 162 -23.10 -8.88 -2.87
CA SER A 162 -23.81 -8.77 -4.15
C SER A 162 -23.43 -7.48 -4.86
N GLN A 163 -23.36 -7.52 -6.19
CA GLN A 163 -23.14 -6.34 -7.03
C GLN A 163 -24.40 -6.02 -7.83
N THR A 164 -24.68 -4.73 -8.00
CA THR A 164 -25.83 -4.24 -8.75
C THR A 164 -25.39 -3.49 -9.98
N VAL A 165 -26.06 -3.72 -11.11
CA VAL A 165 -25.82 -2.99 -12.36
C VAL A 165 -27.16 -2.58 -12.97
N SER A 166 -27.28 -1.30 -13.32
CA SER A 166 -28.47 -0.75 -13.97
C SER A 166 -28.23 -0.62 -15.47
N VAL A 167 -29.06 -1.28 -16.27
CA VAL A 167 -29.03 -1.18 -17.72
C VAL A 167 -30.18 -0.29 -18.17
N THR A 168 -29.85 0.89 -18.69
CA THR A 168 -30.83 1.78 -19.32
C THR A 168 -31.33 1.17 -20.63
N HIS A 169 -32.64 1.19 -20.86
CA HIS A 169 -33.28 0.71 -22.08
C HIS A 169 -34.51 1.54 -22.46
N ASN A 170 -34.86 1.54 -23.75
CA ASN A 170 -36.00 2.31 -24.27
C ASN A 170 -37.24 1.41 -24.47
N GLY A 171 -37.85 0.97 -23.38
CA GLY A 171 -39.12 0.21 -23.40
C GLY A 171 -39.01 -1.29 -23.67
N ASP A 172 -37.80 -1.84 -23.74
CA ASP A 172 -37.57 -3.29 -23.73
C ASP A 172 -37.93 -3.91 -22.36
N THR A 173 -38.31 -5.19 -22.35
CA THR A 173 -38.37 -5.98 -21.13
C THR A 173 -37.16 -6.89 -21.09
N LEU A 174 -36.24 -6.64 -20.16
CA LEU A 174 -35.04 -7.45 -20.01
C LEU A 174 -35.25 -8.52 -18.95
N SER A 175 -34.73 -9.70 -19.21
CA SER A 175 -34.52 -10.74 -18.21
C SER A 175 -33.07 -11.18 -18.23
N ALA A 176 -32.55 -11.61 -17.08
CA ALA A 176 -31.19 -12.13 -17.00
C ALA A 176 -31.16 -13.51 -16.35
N SER A 177 -30.25 -14.36 -16.82
CA SER A 177 -29.88 -15.64 -16.21
C SER A 177 -28.37 -15.80 -16.22
N SER A 178 -27.83 -16.71 -15.43
CA SER A 178 -26.41 -17.08 -15.55
C SER A 178 -26.22 -18.35 -16.38
N ASP A 179 -25.08 -18.47 -17.05
CA ASP A 179 -24.60 -19.70 -17.69
C ASP A 179 -23.82 -20.63 -16.75
N VAL A 180 -23.58 -20.22 -15.50
CA VAL A 180 -22.82 -20.95 -14.49
C VAL A 180 -23.61 -21.12 -13.19
N ASP A 181 -23.40 -22.25 -12.51
CA ASP A 181 -24.14 -22.59 -11.29
C ASP A 181 -23.72 -21.76 -10.06
N TRP A 182 -22.53 -21.15 -10.09
CA TRP A 182 -22.00 -20.35 -8.99
C TRP A 182 -22.47 -18.90 -9.01
N LEU A 183 -23.27 -18.47 -10.00
CA LEU A 183 -23.73 -17.09 -10.11
C LEU A 183 -25.26 -17.05 -10.11
N THR A 184 -25.82 -16.21 -9.25
CA THR A 184 -27.26 -15.96 -9.19
C THR A 184 -27.56 -14.54 -9.63
N VAL A 185 -28.62 -14.37 -10.42
CA VAL A 185 -29.02 -13.07 -10.95
C VAL A 185 -30.49 -12.83 -10.60
N GLN A 186 -30.76 -11.68 -10.00
CA GLN A 186 -32.11 -11.20 -9.73
C GLN A 186 -32.35 -9.96 -10.58
N THR A 187 -33.51 -9.89 -11.22
CA THR A 187 -33.88 -8.81 -12.12
C THR A 187 -35.01 -7.99 -11.52
N GLN A 188 -34.81 -6.68 -11.43
CA GLN A 188 -35.84 -5.71 -11.08
C GLN A 188 -35.94 -4.68 -12.21
N ALA A 189 -37.08 -4.67 -12.91
CA ALA A 189 -37.31 -3.75 -14.03
C ALA A 189 -38.26 -2.61 -13.63
N ASP A 190 -37.93 -1.40 -14.09
CA ASP A 190 -38.85 -0.28 -14.18
C ASP A 190 -39.11 0.09 -15.67
N THR A 191 -39.68 1.26 -15.95
CA THR A 191 -40.03 1.67 -17.32
C THR A 191 -38.84 2.07 -18.20
N GLU A 192 -37.71 2.47 -17.61
CA GLU A 192 -36.54 3.02 -18.32
C GLU A 192 -35.23 2.28 -18.01
N ASN A 193 -35.19 1.53 -16.90
CA ASN A 193 -34.02 0.79 -16.44
C ASN A 193 -34.39 -0.61 -15.99
N THR A 194 -33.46 -1.54 -16.19
CA THR A 194 -33.48 -2.84 -15.53
C THR A 194 -32.25 -2.96 -14.64
N GLU A 195 -32.47 -3.19 -13.36
CA GLU A 195 -31.43 -3.47 -12.38
C GLU A 195 -31.20 -4.98 -12.27
N PHE A 196 -29.95 -5.40 -12.43
CA PHE A 196 -29.49 -6.76 -12.17
C PHE A 196 -28.72 -6.77 -10.85
N THR A 197 -29.26 -7.48 -9.85
CA THR A 197 -28.53 -7.81 -8.62
C THR A 197 -27.90 -9.18 -8.79
N VAL A 198 -26.58 -9.25 -8.72
CA VAL A 198 -25.78 -10.42 -9.02
C VAL A 198 -25.04 -10.85 -7.76
N THR A 199 -25.11 -12.13 -7.43
CA THR A 199 -24.45 -12.70 -6.24
C THR A 199 -23.71 -13.98 -6.61
N ALA A 200 -22.44 -14.06 -6.25
CA ALA A 200 -21.66 -15.28 -6.42
C ALA A 200 -21.82 -16.21 -5.19
N ASP A 201 -22.05 -17.50 -5.45
CA ASP A 201 -22.04 -18.59 -4.47
C ASP A 201 -20.65 -19.22 -4.43
N LEU A 202 -19.99 -19.11 -3.27
CA LEU A 202 -18.62 -19.56 -3.07
C LEU A 202 -18.53 -21.04 -2.61
N SER A 203 -19.67 -21.68 -2.30
CA SER A 203 -19.69 -23.00 -1.66
C SER A 203 -19.19 -24.16 -2.54
N GLY A 204 -19.15 -23.97 -3.86
CA GLY A 204 -18.76 -24.98 -4.84
C GLY A 204 -17.26 -25.06 -5.16
N PHE A 205 -16.43 -24.17 -4.63
CA PHE A 205 -15.02 -24.06 -5.02
C PHE A 205 -14.09 -24.83 -4.08
N SER A 206 -13.12 -25.54 -4.67
CA SER A 206 -12.14 -26.35 -3.93
C SER A 206 -10.69 -25.87 -4.08
N ALA A 207 -10.46 -24.79 -4.82
CA ALA A 207 -9.14 -24.19 -5.00
C ALA A 207 -9.24 -22.67 -5.23
N SER A 208 -8.15 -21.97 -4.97
CA SER A 208 -7.92 -20.62 -5.48
C SER A 208 -7.85 -20.60 -7.01
N GLY A 209 -8.11 -19.45 -7.61
CA GLY A 209 -8.04 -19.26 -9.06
C GLY A 209 -9.03 -18.24 -9.62
N LEU A 210 -8.93 -18.02 -10.93
CA LEU A 210 -9.89 -17.24 -11.71
C LEU A 210 -11.01 -18.16 -12.22
N TYR A 211 -12.25 -17.77 -11.94
CA TYR A 211 -13.46 -18.39 -12.46
C TYR A 211 -14.22 -17.37 -13.29
N GLN A 212 -14.67 -17.78 -14.47
CA GLN A 212 -15.33 -16.90 -15.43
C GLN A 212 -16.71 -17.47 -15.78
N GLY A 213 -17.67 -16.56 -15.93
CA GLY A 213 -19.05 -16.87 -16.32
C GLY A 213 -19.65 -15.71 -17.10
N ASN A 214 -20.88 -15.88 -17.55
CA ASN A 214 -21.65 -14.84 -18.20
C ASN A 214 -23.02 -14.72 -17.56
N ILE A 215 -23.48 -13.49 -17.47
CA ILE A 215 -24.90 -13.17 -17.39
C ILE A 215 -25.42 -13.13 -18.82
N ILE A 216 -26.41 -13.97 -19.12
CA ILE A 216 -27.17 -13.97 -20.36
C ILE A 216 -28.31 -12.97 -20.18
N VAL A 217 -28.19 -11.82 -20.82
CA VAL A 217 -29.24 -10.80 -20.86
C VAL A 217 -30.11 -11.05 -22.09
N THR A 218 -31.36 -11.43 -21.87
CA THR A 218 -32.35 -11.64 -22.92
C THR A 218 -33.19 -10.39 -23.08
N GLY A 219 -33.06 -9.74 -24.24
CA GLY A 219 -33.92 -8.63 -24.68
C GLY A 219 -34.86 -9.04 -25.81
N THR A 220 -35.58 -8.06 -26.37
CA THR A 220 -36.55 -8.30 -27.46
C THR A 220 -35.91 -8.95 -28.70
N ASN A 221 -34.63 -8.65 -28.97
CA ASN A 221 -33.92 -9.11 -30.17
C ASN A 221 -33.05 -10.36 -29.93
N GLY A 222 -33.01 -10.89 -28.71
CA GLY A 222 -32.29 -12.12 -28.38
C GLY A 222 -31.35 -11.96 -27.20
N ASP A 223 -30.47 -12.96 -27.05
CA ASP A 223 -29.53 -13.07 -25.95
C ASP A 223 -28.24 -12.29 -26.23
N MET A 224 -27.71 -11.65 -25.19
CA MET A 224 -26.44 -10.92 -25.16
C MET A 224 -25.65 -11.34 -23.93
N ASN A 225 -24.33 -11.44 -24.06
CA ASN A 225 -23.46 -11.85 -22.97
C ASN A 225 -22.89 -10.65 -22.23
N PHE A 226 -22.93 -10.73 -20.91
CA PHE A 226 -22.25 -9.84 -19.98
C PHE A 226 -21.27 -10.70 -19.15
N PRO A 227 -19.96 -10.62 -19.42
CA PRO A 227 -18.94 -11.36 -18.69
C PRO A 227 -18.85 -10.99 -17.20
N VAL A 228 -18.61 -12.00 -16.37
CA VAL A 228 -18.40 -11.88 -14.92
C VAL A 228 -17.17 -12.71 -14.54
N GLU A 229 -16.33 -12.16 -13.68
CA GLU A 229 -15.17 -12.84 -13.12
C GLU A 229 -15.31 -13.00 -11.60
N LEU A 230 -14.85 -14.13 -11.08
CA LEU A 230 -14.67 -14.41 -9.66
C LEU A 230 -13.22 -14.86 -9.45
N GLY A 231 -12.45 -14.06 -8.73
CA GLY A 231 -11.14 -14.48 -8.22
C GLY A 231 -11.26 -15.01 -6.81
N LEU A 232 -10.73 -16.21 -6.57
CA LEU A 232 -10.43 -16.71 -5.24
C LEU A 232 -8.93 -16.65 -5.03
N ASP A 233 -8.45 -15.65 -4.30
CA ASP A 233 -7.03 -15.44 -4.03
C ASP A 233 -6.43 -16.60 -3.24
N ASN A 234 -5.12 -16.79 -3.38
CA ASN A 234 -4.41 -17.75 -2.56
C ASN A 234 -4.44 -17.32 -1.10
N ARG A 235 -4.20 -18.30 -0.22
CA ARG A 235 -3.96 -18.02 1.20
C ARG A 235 -2.45 -17.97 1.42
N TYR A 236 -1.99 -16.92 2.07
CA TYR A 236 -0.59 -16.63 2.35
C TYR A 236 -0.37 -16.56 3.86
N LEU A 237 0.75 -17.10 4.33
CA LEU A 237 1.39 -16.63 5.56
C LEU A 237 2.26 -15.43 5.22
N PHE A 238 2.40 -14.50 6.17
CA PHE A 238 3.34 -13.40 6.05
C PHE A 238 3.73 -12.92 7.45
N ALA A 239 4.96 -12.46 7.59
CA ALA A 239 5.40 -11.73 8.78
C ALA A 239 5.09 -10.23 8.64
N ASP A 240 4.87 -9.54 9.75
CA ASP A 240 4.78 -8.07 9.80
C ASP A 240 6.09 -7.40 9.35
N ASP A 241 7.23 -8.02 9.67
CA ASP A 241 8.52 -7.71 9.09
C ASP A 241 9.14 -8.95 8.41
N ASN A 242 9.51 -8.84 7.14
CA ASN A 242 10.17 -9.91 6.40
C ASN A 242 11.67 -9.66 6.12
N THR A 243 12.26 -8.64 6.76
CA THR A 243 13.68 -8.31 6.68
C THR A 243 14.26 -7.95 8.05
N LEU A 244 14.98 -8.90 8.66
CA LEU A 244 15.60 -8.67 9.99
C LEU A 244 17.10 -8.42 9.86
N ALA A 245 17.55 -7.27 10.34
CA ALA A 245 18.96 -6.90 10.39
C ALA A 245 19.49 -6.94 11.82
N PHE A 246 20.52 -7.76 12.04
CA PHE A 246 21.22 -7.88 13.31
C PHE A 246 22.62 -7.28 13.23
N THR A 247 23.13 -6.83 14.37
CA THR A 247 24.48 -6.28 14.51
C THR A 247 25.15 -6.79 15.78
N SER A 248 26.43 -7.14 15.66
CA SER A 248 27.30 -7.45 16.79
C SER A 248 28.66 -6.77 16.57
N THR A 249 28.96 -5.79 17.40
CA THR A 249 30.27 -5.14 17.54
C THR A 249 30.69 -5.18 19.02
N PRO A 250 31.91 -4.77 19.40
CA PRO A 250 32.28 -4.72 20.82
C PRO A 250 31.42 -3.79 21.68
N ASP A 251 30.73 -2.82 21.08
CA ASP A 251 29.91 -1.79 21.72
C ASP A 251 28.43 -1.82 21.31
N ILE A 252 28.03 -2.72 20.39
CA ILE A 252 26.65 -2.88 19.91
C ILE A 252 26.27 -4.36 19.96
N ASP A 253 25.17 -4.66 20.66
CA ASP A 253 24.55 -5.99 20.69
C ASP A 253 23.08 -5.90 20.25
N ALA A 254 22.82 -6.06 18.96
CA ALA A 254 21.49 -6.20 18.37
C ALA A 254 21.36 -7.60 17.77
N THR A 255 21.18 -8.59 18.64
CA THR A 255 21.14 -10.00 18.26
C THR A 255 19.77 -10.65 18.44
N GLU A 256 18.74 -9.88 18.84
CA GLU A 256 17.38 -10.39 19.07
C GLU A 256 16.32 -9.47 18.47
N GLN A 257 15.35 -10.05 17.76
CA GLN A 257 14.17 -9.37 17.22
C GLN A 257 12.96 -10.31 17.29
N THR A 258 11.77 -9.73 17.31
CA THR A 258 10.50 -10.48 17.33
C THR A 258 9.63 -10.03 16.16
N ILE A 259 9.04 -11.01 15.47
CA ILE A 259 8.09 -10.77 14.38
C ILE A 259 6.75 -11.41 14.70
N THR A 260 5.68 -10.86 14.16
CA THR A 260 4.33 -11.40 14.23
C THR A 260 3.97 -12.10 12.91
N ILE A 261 3.48 -13.33 12.99
CA ILE A 261 3.08 -14.15 11.84
C ILE A 261 1.56 -14.03 11.62
N SER A 262 1.20 -13.47 10.48
CA SER A 262 -0.17 -13.24 10.04
C SER A 262 -0.54 -14.10 8.84
N SER A 263 -1.83 -14.12 8.51
CA SER A 263 -2.36 -14.74 7.30
C SER A 263 -3.56 -13.98 6.76
N ASN A 264 -3.77 -14.00 5.44
CA ASN A 264 -5.03 -13.57 4.83
C ASN A 264 -6.09 -14.68 4.83
N SER A 265 -5.78 -15.86 5.36
CA SER A 265 -6.74 -16.96 5.51
C SER A 265 -7.88 -16.54 6.44
N LEU A 266 -9.11 -16.73 5.99
CA LEU A 266 -10.33 -16.51 6.79
C LEU A 266 -10.60 -17.66 7.78
N SER A 267 -9.86 -18.76 7.65
CA SER A 267 -9.87 -19.87 8.61
C SER A 267 -8.65 -19.78 9.53
N SER A 268 -8.78 -20.32 10.75
CA SER A 268 -7.64 -20.46 11.68
C SER A 268 -6.46 -21.14 10.99
N TYR A 269 -5.26 -20.60 11.17
CA TYR A 269 -4.04 -21.14 10.60
C TYR A 269 -3.07 -21.56 11.70
N ASN A 270 -2.20 -22.52 11.37
CA ASN A 270 -1.04 -22.88 12.17
C ASN A 270 0.21 -22.59 11.35
N TRP A 271 1.30 -22.23 12.03
CA TRP A 271 2.58 -21.95 11.40
C TRP A 271 3.72 -22.66 12.13
N GLN A 272 4.82 -22.85 11.41
CA GLN A 272 6.11 -23.28 11.93
C GLN A 272 7.21 -22.48 11.24
N ALA A 273 8.32 -22.25 11.95
CA ALA A 273 9.49 -21.59 11.42
C ALA A 273 10.66 -22.57 11.32
N SER A 274 11.46 -22.46 10.26
CA SER A 274 12.67 -23.26 10.08
C SER A 274 13.79 -22.46 9.44
N THR A 275 15.03 -22.79 9.76
CA THR A 275 16.23 -22.23 9.13
C THR A 275 17.27 -23.32 8.99
N GLN A 276 18.15 -23.18 8.00
CA GLN A 276 19.33 -24.05 7.82
C GLN A 276 20.61 -23.44 8.39
N THR A 277 20.49 -22.25 8.99
CA THR A 277 21.62 -21.46 9.45
C THR A 277 21.93 -21.78 10.92
N PRO A 278 23.16 -22.23 11.23
CA PRO A 278 23.50 -22.68 12.59
C PRO A 278 23.67 -21.54 13.60
N TRP A 279 23.90 -20.30 13.14
CA TRP A 279 24.00 -19.13 14.00
C TRP A 279 22.63 -18.49 14.31
N LEU A 280 21.52 -19.06 13.84
CA LEU A 280 20.18 -18.59 14.17
C LEU A 280 19.45 -19.57 15.12
N THR A 281 18.77 -19.01 16.11
CA THR A 281 17.84 -19.73 16.98
C THR A 281 16.44 -19.15 16.81
N LEU A 282 15.46 -20.02 16.58
CA LEU A 282 14.06 -19.65 16.33
C LEU A 282 13.23 -20.14 17.51
N THR A 283 12.59 -19.22 18.23
CA THR A 283 11.80 -19.53 19.42
C THR A 283 10.37 -19.00 19.26
N PRO A 284 9.40 -19.87 18.90
CA PRO A 284 7.99 -19.50 18.94
C PRO A 284 7.58 -19.07 20.35
N ILE A 285 6.89 -17.94 20.47
CA ILE A 285 6.35 -17.47 21.75
C ILE A 285 5.02 -18.21 21.99
N ALA A 286 4.89 -18.81 23.18
CA ALA A 286 3.72 -19.62 23.50
C ALA A 286 2.45 -18.76 23.56
N ASP A 287 1.33 -19.33 23.09
CA ASP A 287 0.01 -18.68 23.08
C ASP A 287 -0.06 -17.36 22.30
N SER A 288 0.91 -17.10 21.41
CA SER A 288 0.91 -15.96 20.49
C SER A 288 1.29 -16.38 19.07
N ASN A 289 1.14 -15.46 18.12
CA ASN A 289 1.61 -15.63 16.74
C ASN A 289 3.01 -15.06 16.51
N GLN A 290 3.81 -14.92 17.57
CA GLN A 290 5.11 -14.28 17.49
C GLN A 290 6.27 -15.29 17.43
N LEU A 291 7.30 -14.91 16.69
CA LEU A 291 8.55 -15.63 16.60
C LEU A 291 9.69 -14.73 17.10
N LYS A 292 10.34 -15.13 18.18
CA LYS A 292 11.62 -14.54 18.59
C LYS A 292 12.76 -15.16 17.79
N VAL A 293 13.53 -14.32 17.11
CA VAL A 293 14.71 -14.68 16.32
C VAL A 293 15.95 -14.17 17.05
N THR A 294 16.85 -15.09 17.38
CA THR A 294 18.12 -14.76 18.05
C THR A 294 19.30 -15.18 17.17
N ALA A 295 20.20 -14.24 16.90
CA ALA A 295 21.47 -14.47 16.21
C ALA A 295 22.59 -14.76 17.22
N ASN A 296 23.48 -15.69 16.90
CA ASN A 296 24.66 -16.02 17.69
C ASN A 296 25.94 -15.63 16.93
N PRO A 297 26.55 -14.46 17.26
CA PRO A 297 27.75 -13.98 16.59
C PRO A 297 28.96 -14.92 16.69
N LEU A 298 29.03 -15.75 17.74
CA LEU A 298 30.13 -16.71 17.94
C LEU A 298 30.11 -17.86 16.94
N LEU A 299 28.96 -18.11 16.31
CA LEU A 299 28.77 -19.14 15.28
C LEU A 299 28.76 -18.54 13.85
N ALA A 300 28.73 -17.22 13.73
CA ALA A 300 28.78 -16.49 12.47
C ALA A 300 30.23 -16.16 12.08
N SER A 301 30.44 -15.78 10.82
CA SER A 301 31.76 -15.30 10.39
C SER A 301 32.01 -13.90 10.94
N ALA A 302 33.19 -13.68 11.51
CA ALA A 302 33.59 -12.37 12.05
C ALA A 302 34.06 -11.40 10.95
N ASN A 303 33.96 -10.10 11.24
CA ASN A 303 34.34 -8.98 10.39
C ASN A 303 33.71 -9.01 8.98
N THR A 304 32.44 -9.41 8.90
CA THR A 304 31.70 -9.50 7.64
C THR A 304 30.19 -9.43 7.88
N LEU A 305 29.44 -9.15 6.80
CA LEU A 305 28.01 -9.38 6.74
C LEU A 305 27.74 -10.88 6.54
N ASN A 306 26.87 -11.45 7.38
CA ASN A 306 26.38 -12.83 7.27
C ASN A 306 24.91 -12.76 6.84
N ASN A 307 24.50 -13.56 5.86
CA ASN A 307 23.11 -13.60 5.39
C ASN A 307 22.48 -14.97 5.66
N ALA A 308 21.19 -14.98 5.91
CA ALA A 308 20.39 -16.18 6.15
C ALA A 308 18.94 -15.98 5.72
N SER A 309 18.16 -17.05 5.81
CA SER A 309 16.71 -16.99 5.61
C SER A 309 15.99 -17.88 6.62
N ILE A 310 14.76 -17.51 6.91
CA ILE A 310 13.80 -18.29 7.68
C ILE A 310 12.61 -18.59 6.77
N THR A 311 12.17 -19.84 6.73
CA THR A 311 10.94 -20.24 6.06
C THR A 311 9.83 -20.41 7.08
N ILE A 312 8.76 -19.63 6.92
CA ILE A 312 7.52 -19.73 7.69
C ILE A 312 6.51 -20.52 6.86
N SER A 313 6.05 -21.65 7.35
CA SER A 313 5.18 -22.57 6.61
C SER A 313 4.07 -23.12 7.49
N SER A 314 3.03 -23.70 6.90
CA SER A 314 2.05 -24.47 7.65
C SER A 314 2.42 -25.96 7.68
N PRO A 315 2.46 -26.62 8.84
CA PRO A 315 2.82 -28.04 8.93
C PRO A 315 1.79 -28.99 8.33
N GLU A 316 0.50 -28.60 8.33
CA GLU A 316 -0.63 -29.48 7.97
C GLU A 316 -1.45 -28.96 6.78
N ASP A 317 -1.17 -27.75 6.31
CA ASP A 317 -1.94 -27.09 5.25
C ASP A 317 -1.03 -26.60 4.11
N ASN A 318 -0.85 -27.45 3.09
CA ASN A 318 -0.04 -27.11 1.92
C ASN A 318 -0.69 -26.11 0.96
N THR A 319 -1.95 -25.74 1.19
CA THR A 319 -2.65 -24.71 0.40
C THR A 319 -2.44 -23.32 1.01
N LEU A 320 -1.80 -23.23 2.19
CA LEU A 320 -1.34 -21.99 2.79
C LEU A 320 0.12 -21.74 2.35
N LEU A 321 0.30 -20.74 1.50
CA LEU A 321 1.60 -20.44 0.90
C LEU A 321 2.57 -19.89 1.95
N ALA A 322 3.79 -20.43 1.92
CA ALA A 322 4.85 -20.12 2.86
C ALA A 322 5.48 -18.73 2.59
N GLU A 323 5.98 -18.11 3.65
CA GLU A 323 6.74 -16.86 3.63
C GLU A 323 8.24 -17.15 3.80
N THR A 324 9.08 -16.30 3.19
CA THR A 324 10.51 -16.28 3.48
C THR A 324 10.90 -14.94 4.09
N VAL A 325 11.47 -14.98 5.29
CA VAL A 325 12.05 -13.82 5.98
C VAL A 325 13.55 -13.81 5.69
N SER A 326 14.05 -12.70 5.17
CA SER A 326 15.48 -12.50 4.91
C SER A 326 16.16 -11.98 6.16
N ILE A 327 17.35 -12.50 6.47
CA ILE A 327 18.08 -12.17 7.69
C ILE A 327 19.50 -11.75 7.36
N SER A 328 20.00 -10.74 8.05
CA SER A 328 21.42 -10.39 8.03
C SER A 328 21.99 -10.24 9.44
N LEU A 329 23.30 -10.47 9.58
CA LEU A 329 24.06 -10.19 10.78
C LEU A 329 25.39 -9.53 10.38
N TYR A 330 25.53 -8.24 10.68
CA TYR A 330 26.82 -7.57 10.62
C TYR A 330 27.62 -7.90 11.89
N ASN A 331 28.67 -8.71 11.75
CA ASN A 331 29.51 -9.14 12.86
C ASN A 331 30.91 -8.54 12.69
N SER A 332 31.39 -7.76 13.66
CA SER A 332 32.66 -7.04 13.59
C SER A 332 33.36 -7.02 14.95
N ASP A 333 34.70 -7.11 14.94
CA ASP A 333 35.52 -6.92 16.14
C ASP A 333 35.90 -5.45 16.38
N THR A 334 35.33 -4.52 15.58
CA THR A 334 35.62 -3.09 15.64
C THR A 334 34.43 -2.33 16.19
N SER A 335 34.66 -1.49 17.21
CA SER A 335 33.62 -0.63 17.78
C SER A 335 33.10 0.41 16.79
N SER A 336 31.85 0.80 16.92
CA SER A 336 31.27 1.88 16.11
C SER A 336 31.38 3.21 16.86
N GLU A 337 31.88 4.25 16.20
CA GLU A 337 31.89 5.59 16.80
C GLU A 337 30.72 6.43 16.28
N SER A 338 30.27 7.38 17.11
CA SER A 338 29.41 8.46 16.62
C SER A 338 30.21 9.37 15.71
N ALA A 339 29.68 9.70 14.54
CA ALA A 339 30.43 10.44 13.51
C ALA A 339 29.53 11.35 12.69
N ASN A 340 30.16 12.24 11.92
CA ASN A 340 29.48 13.13 11.00
C ASN A 340 30.10 13.02 9.60
N ILE A 341 29.25 13.03 8.58
CA ILE A 341 29.63 13.21 7.18
C ILE A 341 29.04 14.56 6.74
N SER A 342 29.92 15.55 6.59
CA SER A 342 29.55 16.92 6.25
C SER A 342 29.76 17.23 4.76
N GLU A 343 29.29 18.40 4.33
CA GLU A 343 29.49 18.93 2.96
C GLU A 343 28.85 18.04 1.88
N LEU A 344 27.75 17.38 2.22
CA LEU A 344 26.94 16.64 1.26
C LEU A 344 25.94 17.58 0.59
N ALA A 345 25.66 17.34 -0.69
CA ALA A 345 24.59 17.99 -1.44
C ALA A 345 23.60 16.89 -1.83
N ILE A 346 22.78 16.48 -0.87
CA ILE A 346 21.83 15.38 -1.05
C ILE A 346 20.66 15.92 -1.86
N ASN A 347 20.30 15.22 -2.93
CA ASN A 347 19.16 15.60 -3.75
C ASN A 347 17.83 15.40 -2.98
N GLU A 348 16.77 16.03 -3.45
CA GLU A 348 15.42 15.90 -2.89
C GLU A 348 15.01 14.43 -2.72
N ASN A 349 14.56 14.05 -1.52
CA ASN A 349 14.12 12.69 -1.17
C ASN A 349 15.10 11.59 -1.61
N ALA A 350 16.41 11.85 -1.54
CA ALA A 350 17.46 10.97 -2.04
C ALA A 350 18.32 10.35 -0.94
N LEU A 351 17.75 10.13 0.24
CA LEU A 351 18.41 9.46 1.36
C LEU A 351 17.55 8.27 1.80
N VAL A 352 18.05 7.05 1.62
CA VAL A 352 17.35 5.82 2.04
C VAL A 352 18.30 4.84 2.70
N TYR A 353 17.76 4.02 3.60
CA TYR A 353 18.51 3.09 4.44
C TYR A 353 18.32 1.67 3.93
N ALA A 354 19.39 0.87 3.89
CA ALA A 354 19.28 -0.51 3.46
C ALA A 354 18.56 -1.35 4.54
N PRO A 355 17.44 -2.03 4.20
CA PRO A 355 16.69 -2.83 5.16
C PRO A 355 17.50 -3.97 5.79
N LEU A 356 18.32 -4.64 4.98
CA LEU A 356 19.10 -5.83 5.38
C LEU A 356 20.60 -5.56 5.55
N GLN A 357 21.11 -4.41 5.17
CA GLN A 357 22.56 -4.20 5.08
C GLN A 357 22.93 -2.99 5.92
N PRO A 358 24.15 -2.93 6.49
CA PRO A 358 24.59 -1.78 7.27
C PRO A 358 25.00 -0.62 6.35
N TYR A 359 24.15 -0.22 5.41
CA TYR A 359 24.42 0.77 4.38
C TYR A 359 23.37 1.88 4.34
N ILE A 360 23.82 3.06 3.94
CA ILE A 360 22.98 4.19 3.58
C ILE A 360 23.24 4.57 2.13
N TYR A 361 22.16 4.79 1.41
CA TYR A 361 22.14 5.20 0.02
C TYR A 361 21.84 6.69 -0.07
N VAL A 362 22.69 7.42 -0.80
CA VAL A 362 22.60 8.88 -0.93
C VAL A 362 22.69 9.27 -2.40
N GLY A 363 21.62 9.85 -2.95
CA GLY A 363 21.63 10.44 -4.28
C GLY A 363 22.26 11.83 -4.26
N MET A 364 23.33 12.00 -5.05
CA MET A 364 24.07 13.25 -5.18
C MET A 364 24.45 13.47 -6.64
N ASN A 365 24.17 14.63 -7.21
CA ASN A 365 24.27 14.84 -8.66
C ASN A 365 23.51 13.70 -9.39
N ASN A 366 24.09 13.10 -10.41
CA ASN A 366 23.57 11.92 -11.10
C ASN A 366 24.07 10.57 -10.53
N GLU A 367 24.69 10.59 -9.34
CA GLU A 367 25.32 9.43 -8.70
C GLU A 367 24.49 8.91 -7.52
N LEU A 368 24.59 7.60 -7.29
CA LEU A 368 24.28 6.97 -6.04
C LEU A 368 25.56 6.70 -5.24
N ARG A 369 25.62 7.24 -4.02
CA ARG A 369 26.71 7.00 -3.07
C ARG A 369 26.25 6.06 -1.97
N VAL A 370 27.14 5.15 -1.58
CA VAL A 370 26.90 4.17 -0.53
C VAL A 370 27.87 4.42 0.61
N TYR A 371 27.33 4.70 1.79
CA TYR A 371 28.12 4.83 3.02
C TYR A 371 27.84 3.65 3.94
N HIS A 372 28.87 3.19 4.65
CA HIS A 372 28.71 2.17 5.68
C HIS A 372 28.19 2.80 6.98
N LEU A 373 27.15 2.21 7.57
CA LEU A 373 26.44 2.76 8.74
C LEU A 373 27.33 2.90 9.99
N TYR A 374 28.16 1.87 10.27
CA TYR A 374 29.00 1.84 11.48
C TYR A 374 30.41 2.43 11.34
N SER A 375 31.05 2.32 10.16
CA SER A 375 32.37 2.90 9.92
C SER A 375 32.32 4.28 9.25
N ASN A 376 31.17 4.68 8.71
CA ASN A 376 30.93 5.94 8.00
C ASN A 376 31.76 6.12 6.72
N GLU A 377 32.47 5.08 6.28
CA GLU A 377 33.28 5.10 5.07
C GLU A 377 32.39 5.09 3.82
N LEU A 378 32.81 5.83 2.79
CA LEU A 378 32.24 5.73 1.45
C LEU A 378 32.70 4.40 0.83
N ILE A 379 31.75 3.50 0.60
CA ILE A 379 31.98 2.18 0.01
C ILE A 379 32.09 2.27 -1.51
N THR A 380 31.15 2.97 -2.15
CA THR A 380 31.14 3.13 -3.62
C THR A 380 30.34 4.37 -4.04
N SER A 381 30.61 4.85 -5.25
CA SER A 381 29.82 5.86 -5.96
C SER A 381 29.58 5.39 -7.39
N VAL A 382 28.33 5.40 -7.83
CA VAL A 382 27.92 4.86 -9.13
C VAL A 382 27.03 5.85 -9.85
N GLU A 383 27.38 6.22 -11.09
CA GLU A 383 26.51 7.02 -11.96
C GLU A 383 25.25 6.22 -12.33
N ILE A 384 24.07 6.78 -12.04
CA ILE A 384 22.77 6.13 -12.29
C ILE A 384 22.05 6.80 -13.47
N SER A 385 22.02 8.13 -13.48
CA SER A 385 21.29 8.92 -14.47
C SER A 385 22.26 9.70 -15.39
N PRO A 386 21.78 10.26 -16.52
CA PRO A 386 22.61 11.06 -17.42
C PRO A 386 23.35 12.20 -16.70
N GLN A 387 24.48 12.61 -17.28
CA GLN A 387 25.21 13.79 -16.81
C GLN A 387 24.30 15.03 -16.78
N ASP A 388 24.55 15.94 -15.85
CA ASP A 388 23.79 17.17 -15.65
C ASP A 388 22.31 16.95 -15.24
N THR A 389 21.98 15.75 -14.73
CA THR A 389 20.72 15.45 -14.05
C THR A 389 20.93 15.23 -12.55
N LEU A 390 19.85 15.26 -11.78
CA LEU A 390 19.86 14.95 -10.35
C LEU A 390 19.10 13.63 -10.10
N LEU A 391 19.76 12.65 -9.50
CA LEU A 391 19.16 11.43 -9.00
C LEU A 391 18.42 11.72 -7.70
N LYS A 392 17.09 11.73 -7.74
CA LYS A 392 16.21 12.12 -6.63
C LYS A 392 15.09 11.08 -6.43
N GLU A 393 14.27 11.28 -5.39
CA GLU A 393 13.09 10.45 -5.10
C GLU A 393 13.43 8.96 -5.06
N LEU A 394 14.36 8.59 -4.16
CA LEU A 394 14.76 7.20 -3.97
C LEU A 394 13.70 6.47 -3.15
N VAL A 395 13.23 5.34 -3.65
CA VAL A 395 12.23 4.51 -2.97
C VAL A 395 12.74 3.07 -2.85
N ILE A 396 13.21 2.69 -1.67
CA ILE A 396 13.81 1.38 -1.44
C ILE A 396 12.76 0.29 -1.28
N HIS A 397 12.94 -0.83 -1.98
CA HIS A 397 12.12 -2.01 -1.76
C HIS A 397 12.39 -2.58 -0.35
N PRO A 398 11.39 -2.99 0.44
CA PRO A 398 11.59 -3.40 1.84
C PRO A 398 12.49 -4.64 1.99
N GLN A 399 12.59 -5.45 0.93
CA GLN A 399 13.56 -6.56 0.87
C GLN A 399 15.02 -6.13 0.59
N GLY A 400 15.28 -4.85 0.31
CA GLY A 400 16.62 -4.29 0.11
C GLY A 400 17.33 -4.68 -1.20
N GLY A 401 16.75 -5.55 -2.03
CA GLY A 401 17.39 -6.01 -3.27
C GLY A 401 17.42 -4.99 -4.41
N PHE A 402 16.55 -3.98 -4.38
CA PHE A 402 16.53 -2.90 -5.37
C PHE A 402 15.84 -1.65 -4.79
N MET A 403 15.95 -0.54 -5.50
CA MET A 403 15.15 0.67 -5.26
C MET A 403 14.70 1.30 -6.56
N LEU A 404 13.70 2.17 -6.48
CA LEU A 404 13.32 3.07 -7.56
C LEU A 404 14.04 4.41 -7.40
N GLY A 405 14.27 5.10 -8.52
CA GLY A 405 14.81 6.46 -8.51
C GLY A 405 14.37 7.25 -9.72
N ARG A 406 14.41 8.57 -9.61
CA ARG A 406 14.01 9.51 -10.66
C ARG A 406 15.18 10.42 -11.03
N ALA A 407 15.22 10.84 -12.29
CA ALA A 407 16.02 11.98 -12.70
C ALA A 407 15.28 12.84 -13.72
N ASP A 408 15.38 14.15 -13.58
CA ASP A 408 14.83 15.10 -14.53
C ASP A 408 15.95 15.60 -15.45
N GLU A 409 15.77 15.46 -16.76
CA GLU A 409 16.70 15.94 -17.78
C GLU A 409 16.10 17.15 -18.50
N THR A 410 16.84 18.26 -18.53
CA THR A 410 16.43 19.43 -19.34
C THR A 410 17.02 19.32 -20.73
N THR A 411 16.14 19.10 -21.71
CA THR A 411 16.49 19.03 -23.14
C THR A 411 15.99 20.29 -23.87
N GLN A 412 16.44 20.51 -25.11
CA GLN A 412 15.90 21.57 -25.97
C GLN A 412 15.20 20.94 -27.17
N ASP A 413 14.04 21.48 -27.52
CA ASP A 413 13.31 21.07 -28.72
C ASP A 413 13.86 21.71 -30.00
N GLU A 414 13.28 21.34 -31.14
CA GLU A 414 13.68 21.86 -32.46
C GLU A 414 13.55 23.39 -32.60
N SER A 415 12.79 24.03 -31.71
CA SER A 415 12.62 25.49 -31.64
C SER A 415 13.51 26.16 -30.59
N GLY A 416 14.37 25.40 -29.90
CA GLY A 416 15.25 25.87 -28.83
C GLY A 416 14.53 26.14 -27.51
N GLN A 417 13.30 25.68 -27.32
CA GLN A 417 12.60 25.76 -26.04
C GLN A 417 13.04 24.61 -25.14
N SER A 418 13.20 24.88 -23.85
CA SER A 418 13.55 23.86 -22.87
C SER A 418 12.35 22.96 -22.56
N GLN A 419 12.58 21.65 -22.57
CA GLN A 419 11.61 20.62 -22.16
C GLN A 419 12.24 19.72 -21.10
N THR A 420 11.46 19.33 -20.09
CA THR A 420 11.89 18.38 -19.07
C THR A 420 11.48 16.97 -19.48
N VAL A 421 12.44 16.07 -19.60
CA VAL A 421 12.23 14.64 -19.77
C VAL A 421 12.42 13.99 -18.41
N ILE A 422 11.42 13.26 -17.94
CA ILE A 422 11.48 12.54 -16.67
C ILE A 422 11.95 11.11 -16.95
N HIS A 423 13.05 10.72 -16.32
CA HIS A 423 13.58 9.36 -16.33
C HIS A 423 13.27 8.68 -14.99
N ARG A 424 12.88 7.41 -15.04
CA ARG A 424 12.69 6.57 -13.86
C ARG A 424 13.51 5.29 -13.99
N TYR A 425 14.09 4.84 -12.89
CA TYR A 425 15.04 3.74 -12.85
C TYR A 425 14.64 2.70 -11.82
N LYS A 426 14.85 1.43 -12.15
CA LYS A 426 15.02 0.35 -11.17
C LYS A 426 16.51 0.14 -10.95
N ILE A 427 16.99 0.42 -9.75
CA ILE A 427 18.41 0.33 -9.36
C ILE A 427 18.59 -0.96 -8.57
N ASP A 428 19.40 -1.87 -9.11
CA ASP A 428 19.73 -3.17 -8.50
C ASP A 428 20.78 -2.99 -7.40
N LEU A 429 20.44 -3.45 -6.20
CA LEU A 429 21.24 -3.35 -4.98
C LEU A 429 21.67 -4.73 -4.45
N SER A 430 21.43 -5.80 -5.21
CA SER A 430 21.74 -7.17 -4.80
C SER A 430 23.24 -7.43 -4.62
N ASP A 431 24.09 -6.69 -5.33
CA ASP A 431 25.55 -6.66 -5.17
C ASP A 431 26.04 -5.20 -5.12
N ILE A 432 26.44 -4.76 -3.93
CA ILE A 432 26.92 -3.39 -3.70
C ILE A 432 28.19 -3.05 -4.49
N THR A 433 28.94 -4.06 -4.93
CA THR A 433 30.15 -3.88 -5.76
C THR A 433 29.83 -3.77 -7.26
N ALA A 434 28.59 -4.07 -7.64
CA ALA A 434 28.13 -4.13 -9.03
C ALA A 434 26.73 -3.51 -9.22
N ILE A 435 26.45 -2.41 -8.50
CA ILE A 435 25.19 -1.66 -8.63
C ILE A 435 24.97 -1.29 -10.10
N SER A 436 23.74 -1.50 -10.57
CA SER A 436 23.34 -1.15 -11.92
C SER A 436 21.93 -0.57 -11.93
N ALA A 437 21.58 0.20 -12.97
CA ALA A 437 20.26 0.78 -13.12
C ALA A 437 19.66 0.45 -14.48
N THR A 438 18.38 0.12 -14.49
CA THR A 438 17.59 -0.09 -15.70
C THR A 438 16.52 0.98 -15.78
N ALA A 439 16.51 1.76 -16.86
CA ALA A 439 15.43 2.71 -17.12
C ALA A 439 14.11 1.96 -17.29
N LEU A 440 13.06 2.42 -16.61
CA LEU A 440 11.71 1.91 -16.75
C LEU A 440 11.11 2.31 -18.10
N GLY A 441 10.22 1.47 -18.62
CA GLY A 441 9.53 1.70 -19.90
C GLY A 441 8.43 2.77 -19.81
N GLU A 442 7.38 2.60 -20.60
CA GLU A 442 6.17 3.42 -20.43
C GLU A 442 5.60 3.22 -19.03
N VAL A 443 5.42 4.31 -18.29
CA VAL A 443 4.88 4.37 -16.93
C VAL A 443 3.46 4.94 -17.01
N SER A 444 2.53 4.40 -16.23
CA SER A 444 1.13 4.87 -16.23
C SER A 444 0.70 5.61 -14.97
N ILE A 445 1.56 5.69 -13.94
CA ILE A 445 1.26 6.50 -12.76
C ILE A 445 1.10 7.99 -13.06
N THR A 446 0.27 8.64 -12.27
CA THR A 446 -0.10 10.05 -12.43
C THR A 446 0.62 10.99 -11.46
N SER A 447 1.26 10.43 -10.44
CA SER A 447 2.02 11.11 -9.38
C SER A 447 3.22 10.28 -8.97
N GLU A 448 4.20 10.87 -8.28
CA GLU A 448 5.47 10.20 -8.00
C GLU A 448 5.35 9.14 -6.91
N ALA A 449 6.19 8.10 -7.03
CA ALA A 449 6.28 7.04 -6.06
C ALA A 449 6.84 7.56 -4.73
N VAL A 450 6.22 7.15 -3.62
CA VAL A 450 6.61 7.58 -2.27
C VAL A 450 7.25 6.43 -1.49
N LYS A 451 6.57 5.29 -1.41
CA LYS A 451 7.06 4.12 -0.70
C LYS A 451 6.52 2.82 -1.27
N PHE A 452 7.18 1.73 -0.93
CA PHE A 452 6.56 0.41 -1.04
C PHE A 452 5.68 0.15 0.17
N VAL A 453 4.53 -0.46 -0.08
CA VAL A 453 3.57 -0.92 0.94
C VAL A 453 3.29 -2.39 0.71
N ARG A 454 2.89 -3.09 1.77
CA ARG A 454 2.69 -4.52 1.76
C ARG A 454 1.27 -4.89 2.18
N PHE A 455 0.49 -5.46 1.27
CA PHE A 455 -0.87 -5.92 1.60
C PHE A 455 -0.91 -7.44 1.53
N ALA A 456 -1.32 -8.07 2.63
CA ALA A 456 -1.40 -9.52 2.80
C ALA A 456 -0.26 -10.30 2.13
N GLY A 457 0.96 -9.84 2.40
CA GLY A 457 2.20 -10.48 1.95
C GLY A 457 2.83 -9.94 0.66
N ARG A 458 2.12 -9.13 -0.15
CA ARG A 458 2.61 -8.68 -1.48
C ARG A 458 2.92 -7.19 -1.50
N TYR A 459 3.95 -6.83 -2.27
CA TYR A 459 4.45 -5.47 -2.40
C TYR A 459 3.79 -4.69 -3.51
N PHE A 460 3.49 -3.43 -3.21
CA PHE A 460 2.96 -2.45 -4.14
C PHE A 460 3.66 -1.11 -3.94
N VAL A 461 3.67 -0.27 -4.96
CA VAL A 461 4.15 1.11 -4.85
C VAL A 461 2.94 2.00 -4.59
N VAL A 462 3.03 2.88 -3.58
CA VAL A 462 2.06 3.95 -3.36
C VAL A 462 2.67 5.28 -3.79
N THR A 463 1.85 6.12 -4.43
CA THR A 463 2.26 7.46 -4.88
C THR A 463 1.76 8.56 -3.96
N GLU A 464 2.20 9.80 -4.21
CA GLU A 464 1.74 11.01 -3.50
C GLU A 464 0.22 11.21 -3.56
N ARG A 465 -0.48 10.69 -4.58
CA ARG A 465 -1.94 10.79 -4.71
C ARG A 465 -2.67 9.52 -4.28
N VAL A 466 -2.00 8.67 -3.49
CA VAL A 466 -2.53 7.39 -3.00
C VAL A 466 -3.00 6.49 -4.15
N GLU A 467 -2.33 6.61 -5.29
CA GLU A 467 -2.44 5.64 -6.38
C GLU A 467 -1.58 4.42 -6.03
N ILE A 468 -2.07 3.23 -6.38
CA ILE A 468 -1.33 1.98 -6.20
C ILE A 468 -0.84 1.48 -7.54
N ALA A 469 0.45 1.14 -7.60
CA ALA A 469 1.14 0.66 -8.78
C ALA A 469 1.98 -0.59 -8.52
N ASP A 470 2.39 -1.26 -9.59
CA ASP A 470 3.39 -2.32 -9.55
C ASP A 470 4.83 -1.75 -9.48
N GLU A 471 5.83 -2.63 -9.37
CA GLU A 471 7.25 -2.25 -9.34
C GLU A 471 7.78 -1.64 -10.65
N ASN A 472 7.02 -1.72 -11.75
CA ASN A 472 7.31 -1.08 -13.03
C ASN A 472 6.55 0.24 -13.19
N LEU A 473 5.93 0.72 -12.10
CA LEU A 473 5.12 1.93 -12.06
C LEU A 473 3.95 1.87 -13.06
N GLN A 474 3.34 0.70 -13.22
CA GLN A 474 2.04 0.57 -13.85
C GLN A 474 0.94 0.75 -12.80
N GLN A 475 0.06 1.72 -13.00
CA GLN A 475 -1.16 1.92 -12.22
C GLN A 475 -1.96 0.63 -12.16
N LEU A 476 -2.25 0.17 -10.94
CA LEU A 476 -3.14 -0.95 -10.65
C LEU A 476 -4.47 -0.49 -10.05
N TYR A 477 -4.46 0.61 -9.29
CA TYR A 477 -5.66 1.18 -8.69
C TYR A 477 -5.50 2.68 -8.45
N TRP A 478 -6.55 3.45 -8.76
CA TRP A 478 -6.63 4.86 -8.38
C TRP A 478 -8.09 5.31 -8.24
N ASP A 479 -8.42 5.90 -7.08
CA ASP A 479 -9.71 6.54 -6.88
C ASP A 479 -9.68 7.99 -7.37
N THR A 480 -10.17 8.20 -8.59
CA THR A 480 -10.25 9.53 -9.20
C THR A 480 -11.33 10.43 -8.60
N SER A 481 -12.19 9.91 -7.72
CA SER A 481 -13.27 10.67 -7.09
C SER A 481 -12.83 11.36 -5.79
N ASP A 482 -11.80 10.84 -5.12
CA ASP A 482 -11.25 11.37 -3.86
C ASP A 482 -9.75 11.71 -3.98
N ILE A 483 -9.43 12.59 -4.94
CA ILE A 483 -8.06 12.98 -5.23
C ILE A 483 -7.56 14.01 -4.22
N PHE A 484 -6.47 13.69 -3.54
CA PHE A 484 -5.67 14.62 -2.72
C PHE A 484 -4.18 14.31 -2.89
N SER A 485 -3.32 15.12 -2.29
CA SER A 485 -1.87 14.86 -2.21
C SER A 485 -1.51 14.60 -0.76
N ALA A 486 -0.98 13.42 -0.48
CA ALA A 486 -0.54 13.02 0.84
C ALA A 486 0.85 13.58 1.13
N THR A 487 1.03 14.22 2.28
CA THR A 487 2.35 14.70 2.73
C THR A 487 3.19 13.60 3.39
N THR A 488 2.53 12.71 4.13
CA THR A 488 3.12 11.52 4.73
C THR A 488 2.20 10.33 4.46
N ILE A 489 2.80 9.15 4.21
CA ILE A 489 2.08 7.88 4.04
C ILE A 489 2.73 6.84 4.93
N GLU A 490 1.94 6.20 5.79
CA GLU A 490 2.40 5.15 6.69
C GLU A 490 1.56 3.89 6.61
N GLN A 491 2.16 2.77 7.00
CA GLN A 491 1.48 1.47 7.01
C GLN A 491 1.65 0.79 8.37
N ALA A 492 0.52 0.32 8.92
CA ALA A 492 0.51 -0.58 10.05
C ALA A 492 0.71 -2.02 9.55
N ASN A 493 1.93 -2.55 9.65
CA ASN A 493 2.32 -3.78 8.94
C ASN A 493 1.59 -5.05 9.41
N GLN A 494 1.10 -5.11 10.66
CA GLN A 494 0.37 -6.29 11.16
C GLN A 494 -1.05 -6.35 10.61
N THR A 495 -1.74 -5.19 10.52
CA THR A 495 -3.11 -5.11 9.98
C THR A 495 -3.14 -4.90 8.47
N GLY A 496 -2.05 -4.37 7.90
CA GLY A 496 -1.96 -3.92 6.53
C GLY A 496 -2.68 -2.60 6.25
N ALA A 497 -3.18 -1.89 7.26
CA ALA A 497 -3.88 -0.62 7.08
C ALA A 497 -2.93 0.47 6.56
N LEU A 498 -3.38 1.20 5.54
CA LEU A 498 -2.64 2.30 4.93
C LEU A 498 -3.19 3.63 5.44
N PHE A 499 -2.31 4.50 5.93
CA PHE A 499 -2.63 5.83 6.41
C PHE A 499 -2.00 6.87 5.49
N ALA A 500 -2.77 7.88 5.12
CA ALA A 500 -2.29 9.01 4.33
C ALA A 500 -2.75 10.32 4.96
N LEU A 501 -1.84 11.28 5.13
CA LEU A 501 -2.13 12.59 5.69
C LEU A 501 -2.47 13.59 4.58
N ASP A 502 -3.72 14.06 4.56
CA ASP A 502 -4.17 15.15 3.70
C ASP A 502 -3.89 16.50 4.37
N ASP A 503 -2.83 17.19 3.93
CA ASP A 503 -2.42 18.48 4.50
C ASP A 503 -3.38 19.63 4.15
N SER A 504 -4.28 19.44 3.17
CA SER A 504 -5.26 20.50 2.84
C SER A 504 -6.25 20.77 3.98
N ASN A 505 -6.44 19.80 4.87
CA ASN A 505 -7.38 19.84 5.98
C ASN A 505 -6.85 19.18 7.27
N ALA A 506 -5.58 18.73 7.28
CA ALA A 506 -4.93 18.01 8.37
C ALA A 506 -5.72 16.76 8.80
N THR A 507 -6.23 15.99 7.83
CA THR A 507 -6.97 14.75 8.09
C THR A 507 -6.15 13.50 7.75
N PHE A 508 -6.22 12.49 8.60
CA PHE A 508 -5.76 11.14 8.31
C PHE A 508 -6.83 10.40 7.54
N LYS A 509 -6.45 9.80 6.42
CA LYS A 509 -7.28 8.84 5.69
C LYS A 509 -6.73 7.44 5.92
N ARG A 510 -7.54 6.56 6.51
CA ARG A 510 -7.21 5.15 6.74
C ARG A 510 -7.90 4.28 5.69
N TYR A 511 -7.11 3.50 4.97
CA TYR A 511 -7.56 2.59 3.92
C TYR A 511 -7.31 1.14 4.29
N GLU A 512 -8.22 0.28 3.85
CA GLU A 512 -8.00 -1.16 3.78
C GLU A 512 -7.89 -1.60 2.33
N ALA A 513 -6.95 -2.52 2.06
CA ALA A 513 -6.76 -3.06 0.73
C ALA A 513 -7.38 -4.45 0.61
N LYS A 514 -8.00 -4.71 -0.54
CA LYS A 514 -8.34 -6.05 -1.00
C LYS A 514 -7.48 -6.38 -2.21
N VAL A 515 -6.80 -7.52 -2.17
CA VAL A 515 -5.85 -7.96 -3.20
C VAL A 515 -6.26 -9.31 -3.74
N ASN A 516 -6.08 -9.51 -5.03
CA ASN A 516 -6.36 -10.76 -5.71
C ASN A 516 -5.48 -10.92 -6.95
N ASP A 517 -4.63 -11.94 -6.96
CA ASP A 517 -3.68 -12.13 -8.07
C ASP A 517 -4.32 -12.70 -9.35
N PHE A 518 -5.62 -13.04 -9.32
CA PHE A 518 -6.31 -13.74 -10.41
C PHE A 518 -7.24 -12.85 -11.25
N THR A 519 -7.84 -11.83 -10.66
CA THR A 519 -8.81 -10.95 -11.35
C THR A 519 -8.14 -9.82 -12.12
N SER A 520 -8.87 -9.21 -13.05
CA SER A 520 -8.43 -7.96 -13.71
C SER A 520 -8.14 -6.80 -12.76
N ASN A 521 -8.84 -6.77 -11.61
CA ASN A 521 -8.66 -5.78 -10.56
C ASN A 521 -7.78 -6.37 -9.46
N ASN A 522 -6.46 -6.28 -9.63
CA ASN A 522 -5.50 -6.93 -8.74
C ASN A 522 -5.55 -6.41 -7.30
N ILE A 523 -5.90 -5.14 -7.13
CA ILE A 523 -5.98 -4.46 -5.84
C ILE A 523 -7.07 -3.40 -5.88
N SER A 524 -7.71 -3.20 -4.73
CA SER A 524 -8.61 -2.07 -4.47
C SER A 524 -8.38 -1.54 -3.08
N LEU A 525 -8.57 -0.23 -2.89
CA LEU A 525 -8.55 0.41 -1.58
C LEU A 525 -9.95 0.87 -1.19
N SER A 526 -10.32 0.65 0.06
CA SER A 526 -11.55 1.18 0.65
C SER A 526 -11.20 2.17 1.74
N LEU A 527 -11.63 3.42 1.61
CA LEU A 527 -11.55 4.41 2.68
C LEU A 527 -12.45 3.96 3.83
N ARG A 528 -11.86 3.72 5.00
CA ARG A 528 -12.59 3.32 6.22
C ARG A 528 -12.85 4.49 7.14
N HIS A 529 -11.85 5.37 7.29
CA HIS A 529 -11.94 6.50 8.18
C HIS A 529 -11.28 7.73 7.58
N SER A 530 -11.86 8.90 7.90
CA SER A 530 -11.25 10.20 7.72
C SER A 530 -11.33 10.92 9.06
N TYR A 531 -10.19 11.25 9.65
CA TYR A 531 -10.11 11.75 11.02
C TYR A 531 -9.20 12.97 11.13
N ARG A 532 -9.63 13.97 11.89
CA ARG A 532 -8.83 15.16 12.25
C ARG A 532 -8.87 15.30 13.78
N PRO A 533 -7.72 15.43 14.46
CA PRO A 533 -7.69 15.58 15.91
C PRO A 533 -8.52 16.78 16.40
N GLU A 534 -9.28 16.59 17.47
CA GLU A 534 -10.16 17.63 18.03
C GLU A 534 -9.38 18.75 18.72
N SER A 535 -8.18 18.49 19.24
CA SER A 535 -7.34 19.51 19.88
C SER A 535 -6.69 20.46 18.87
N LEU A 536 -6.62 20.08 17.59
CA LEU A 536 -5.92 20.82 16.55
C LEU A 536 -6.72 22.06 16.12
N ALA A 537 -6.15 23.26 16.26
CA ALA A 537 -6.82 24.49 15.84
C ALA A 537 -6.98 24.54 14.30
N ASP A 538 -8.00 25.26 13.80
CA ASP A 538 -8.38 25.27 12.38
C ASP A 538 -7.23 25.60 11.38
N ASN A 539 -6.21 26.35 11.81
CA ASN A 539 -5.08 26.74 10.96
C ASN A 539 -3.77 25.99 11.28
N ASP A 540 -3.80 25.08 12.25
CA ASP A 540 -2.65 24.26 12.59
C ASP A 540 -2.58 23.05 11.66
N THR A 541 -1.35 22.63 11.33
CA THR A 541 -1.07 21.50 10.46
C THR A 541 -0.39 20.38 11.23
N ILE A 542 -0.51 19.17 10.70
CA ILE A 542 0.30 18.02 11.12
C ILE A 542 1.44 17.94 10.10
N ARG A 543 2.68 17.95 10.59
CA ARG A 543 3.86 17.97 9.71
C ARG A 543 4.34 16.58 9.33
N ASP A 544 4.13 15.61 10.21
CA ASP A 544 4.56 14.24 10.04
C ASP A 544 3.81 13.33 11.02
N PHE A 545 3.81 12.02 10.76
CA PHE A 545 3.27 11.03 11.68
C PHE A 545 3.88 9.64 11.47
N ILE A 546 3.80 8.82 12.51
CA ILE A 546 4.13 7.38 12.46
C ILE A 546 2.96 6.58 13.04
N VAL A 547 2.86 5.31 12.66
CA VAL A 547 1.84 4.37 13.15
C VAL A 547 2.49 3.10 13.67
N THR A 548 2.01 2.56 14.79
CA THR A 548 2.43 1.24 15.29
C THR A 548 1.96 0.14 14.32
N ASN A 549 2.62 -1.01 14.33
CA ASN A 549 2.32 -2.05 13.34
C ASN A 549 0.93 -2.65 13.55
N ASP A 550 0.45 -2.62 14.80
CA ASP A 550 -0.87 -3.03 15.25
C ASP A 550 -1.93 -1.92 15.14
N GLU A 551 -1.58 -0.76 14.56
CA GLU A 551 -2.37 0.47 14.43
C GLU A 551 -2.94 1.09 15.71
N ALA A 552 -2.61 0.56 16.89
CA ALA A 552 -3.19 1.02 18.16
C ALA A 552 -2.75 2.45 18.52
N ASN A 553 -1.53 2.85 18.13
CA ASN A 553 -0.97 4.16 18.43
C ASN A 553 -0.51 4.88 17.16
N ILE A 554 -0.87 6.17 17.06
CA ILE A 554 -0.40 7.07 16.01
C ILE A 554 0.30 8.24 16.69
N TYR A 555 1.57 8.48 16.38
CA TYR A 555 2.33 9.59 16.94
C TYR A 555 2.48 10.69 15.91
N LEU A 556 2.36 11.95 16.36
CA LEU A 556 2.22 13.10 15.48
C LEU A 556 3.27 14.18 15.74
N LEU A 557 3.74 14.79 14.66
CA LEU A 557 4.45 16.07 14.73
C LEU A 557 3.44 17.21 14.54
N SER A 558 2.76 17.58 15.63
CA SER A 558 1.72 18.62 15.65
C SER A 558 1.83 19.51 16.90
N PRO A 559 1.33 20.77 16.85
CA PRO A 559 1.47 21.73 17.94
C PRO A 559 0.59 21.45 19.17
N THR A 560 -0.49 20.69 19.04
CA THR A 560 -1.48 20.49 20.11
C THR A 560 -1.79 19.03 20.42
N THR A 561 -1.40 18.13 19.53
CA THR A 561 -1.54 16.68 19.69
C THR A 561 -0.27 15.99 19.20
N GLN A 562 0.24 15.06 19.98
CA GLN A 562 1.40 14.23 19.66
C GLN A 562 1.06 12.74 19.65
N TRP A 563 -0.13 12.37 20.13
CA TRP A 563 -0.53 10.98 20.25
C TRP A 563 -2.04 10.83 20.03
N LEU A 564 -2.39 9.85 19.20
CA LEU A 564 -3.74 9.34 19.02
C LEU A 564 -3.74 7.84 19.35
N SER A 565 -4.84 7.37 19.93
CA SER A 565 -5.12 5.94 20.05
C SER A 565 -6.24 5.51 19.10
N PHE A 566 -6.17 4.30 18.56
CA PHE A 566 -7.22 3.71 17.73
C PHE A 566 -7.60 2.34 18.28
N ASP A 567 -8.90 2.13 18.54
CA ASP A 567 -9.41 0.89 19.16
C ASP A 567 -9.93 -0.15 18.15
N GLY A 568 -9.71 0.11 16.85
CA GLY A 568 -10.26 -0.68 15.74
C GLY A 568 -11.53 -0.09 15.12
N SER A 569 -12.15 0.91 15.76
CA SER A 569 -13.35 1.60 15.23
C SER A 569 -13.21 3.12 15.31
N ASP A 570 -12.81 3.65 16.45
CA ASP A 570 -12.78 5.09 16.70
C ASP A 570 -11.36 5.56 17.04
N PHE A 571 -11.03 6.76 16.57
CA PHE A 571 -9.83 7.48 16.99
C PHE A 571 -10.13 8.28 18.26
N THR A 572 -9.15 8.37 19.16
CA THR A 572 -9.18 9.26 20.31
C THR A 572 -7.95 10.15 20.31
N ASP A 573 -8.14 11.46 20.35
CA ASP A 573 -7.08 12.44 20.54
C ASP A 573 -6.67 12.50 22.01
N GLN A 574 -5.42 12.13 22.28
CA GLN A 574 -4.85 12.08 23.62
C GLN A 574 -4.07 13.36 23.96
N GLY A 575 -3.92 14.28 23.00
CA GLY A 575 -3.20 15.54 23.18
C GLY A 575 -1.68 15.38 23.15
N LEU A 576 -0.99 16.25 23.88
CA LEU A 576 0.47 16.26 23.96
C LEU A 576 0.97 15.17 24.91
N ILE A 577 2.09 14.54 24.58
CA ILE A 577 2.77 13.62 25.50
C ILE A 577 3.44 14.47 26.58
N GLU A 578 3.21 14.17 27.85
CA GLU A 578 3.89 14.86 28.95
C GLU A 578 5.40 14.58 28.87
N THR A 579 6.19 15.60 28.59
CA THR A 579 7.65 15.53 28.70
C THR A 579 8.04 15.77 30.15
N GLU A 580 8.44 14.73 30.90
CA GLU A 580 8.97 14.87 32.27
C GLU A 580 10.26 15.72 32.32
N VAL A 581 10.93 15.93 31.18
CA VAL A 581 12.13 16.75 31.09
C VAL A 581 11.77 18.24 31.06
N GLU A 582 11.80 18.90 32.22
CA GLU A 582 11.68 20.36 32.30
C GLU A 582 12.77 21.04 31.45
N ALA A 583 12.35 21.89 30.52
CA ALA A 583 13.26 22.73 29.76
C ALA A 583 14.09 23.60 30.72
N PRO A 584 15.43 23.71 30.56
CA PRO A 584 16.24 24.59 31.36
C PRO A 584 15.71 26.04 31.36
N GLU A 585 15.82 26.76 32.47
CA GLU A 585 15.29 28.13 32.58
C GLU A 585 15.77 29.03 31.41
N ASN A 586 14.83 29.74 30.77
CA ASN A 586 15.05 30.61 29.61
C ASN A 586 15.42 29.91 28.29
N THR A 587 15.21 28.59 28.19
CA THR A 587 15.29 27.88 26.91
C THR A 587 13.90 27.69 26.30
N ARG A 588 13.87 27.45 24.98
CA ARG A 588 12.66 27.04 24.26
C ARG A 588 12.91 25.65 23.71
N GLN A 589 11.89 24.80 23.73
CA GLN A 589 11.93 23.49 23.08
C GLN A 589 10.96 23.43 21.90
N SER A 590 11.27 22.58 20.92
CA SER A 590 10.39 22.27 19.79
C SER A 590 10.73 20.88 19.27
N THR A 591 9.72 20.04 19.07
CA THR A 591 9.92 18.81 18.30
C THR A 591 10.22 19.17 16.84
N VAL A 592 11.26 18.56 16.26
CA VAL A 592 11.72 18.85 14.91
C VAL A 592 11.65 17.65 13.96
N ALA A 593 11.68 16.43 14.51
CA ALA A 593 11.52 15.19 13.75
C ALA A 593 10.88 14.11 14.64
N LEU A 594 10.30 13.10 13.99
CA LEU A 594 9.62 11.95 14.59
C LEU A 594 10.00 10.71 13.79
N THR A 595 10.32 9.61 14.48
CA THR A 595 10.54 8.30 13.86
C THR A 595 10.19 7.19 14.85
N LYS A 596 10.18 5.92 14.42
CA LYS A 596 10.01 4.76 15.29
C LYS A 596 11.08 3.72 15.02
N ASP A 597 11.33 2.90 16.02
CA ASP A 597 12.16 1.71 15.87
C ASP A 597 11.31 0.45 15.60
N ASN A 598 11.99 -0.68 15.37
CA ASN A 598 11.32 -1.95 15.09
C ASN A 598 10.63 -2.57 16.32
N ASN A 599 10.83 -2.02 17.52
CA ASN A 599 10.06 -2.38 18.72
C ASN A 599 8.82 -1.50 18.89
N GLU A 600 8.50 -0.67 17.88
CA GLU A 600 7.34 0.21 17.85
C GLU A 600 7.41 1.38 18.86
N GLN A 601 8.59 1.64 19.42
CA GLN A 601 8.81 2.78 20.30
C GLN A 601 8.93 4.06 19.47
N ALA A 602 8.29 5.14 19.94
CA ALA A 602 8.32 6.44 19.26
C ALA A 602 9.52 7.26 19.72
N HIS A 603 10.28 7.80 18.77
CA HIS A 603 11.47 8.62 19.00
C HIS A 603 11.17 10.05 18.56
N PHE A 604 11.01 10.95 19.52
CA PHE A 604 10.83 12.38 19.29
C PHE A 604 12.17 13.09 19.35
N LEU A 605 12.55 13.77 18.26
CA LEU A 605 13.74 14.62 18.26
C LEU A 605 13.35 16.04 18.65
N ILE A 606 13.86 16.49 19.80
CA ILE A 606 13.56 17.77 20.41
C ILE A 606 14.75 18.71 20.26
N ALA A 607 14.51 19.89 19.68
CA ALA A 607 15.48 20.97 19.62
C ALA A 607 15.35 21.88 20.84
N THR A 608 16.43 21.99 21.63
CA THR A 608 16.52 22.91 22.78
C THR A 608 17.33 24.14 22.39
N PHE A 609 16.69 25.31 22.36
CA PHE A 609 17.30 26.59 21.98
C PHE A 609 17.98 27.23 23.19
N LEU A 610 19.31 27.30 23.16
CA LEU A 610 20.18 27.80 24.23
C LEU A 610 20.50 29.31 24.11
N GLY A 611 19.93 29.98 23.10
CA GLY A 611 20.20 31.38 22.76
C GLY A 611 19.58 31.75 21.41
N SER A 612 20.00 32.86 20.80
CA SER A 612 19.39 33.32 19.53
C SER A 612 19.74 32.44 18.33
N ASN A 613 20.91 31.80 18.32
CA ASN A 613 21.45 31.09 17.15
C ASN A 613 22.12 29.75 17.50
N THR A 614 21.88 29.19 18.68
CA THR A 614 22.51 27.93 19.12
C THR A 614 21.46 27.00 19.71
N PHE A 615 21.47 25.74 19.29
CA PHE A 615 20.56 24.73 19.81
C PHE A 615 21.25 23.36 19.93
N SER A 616 20.74 22.53 20.83
CA SER A 616 21.02 21.09 20.91
C SER A 616 19.83 20.31 20.34
N LEU A 617 20.09 19.05 19.97
CA LEU A 617 19.06 18.08 19.61
C LEU A 617 19.16 16.92 20.59
N ASP A 618 18.03 16.61 21.21
CA ASP A 618 17.87 15.53 22.16
C ASP A 618 16.82 14.55 21.61
N ALA A 619 17.07 13.25 21.64
CA ALA A 619 16.12 12.22 21.23
C ALA A 619 15.46 11.62 22.47
N HIS A 620 14.13 11.71 22.54
CA HIS A 620 13.30 11.16 23.60
C HIS A 620 12.55 9.95 23.08
N ILE A 621 12.63 8.83 23.79
CA ILE A 621 11.98 7.57 23.42
C ILE A 621 10.86 7.26 24.40
N TYR A 622 9.71 6.90 23.85
CA TYR A 622 8.54 6.51 24.62
C TYR A 622 8.15 5.06 24.34
N ASP A 623 7.71 4.37 25.39
CA ASP A 623 7.15 3.02 25.27
C ASP A 623 5.68 3.03 24.81
N ASP A 624 5.08 1.84 24.78
CA ASP A 624 3.69 1.58 24.39
C ASP A 624 2.66 2.20 25.35
N GLN A 625 3.09 2.57 26.56
CA GLN A 625 2.30 3.29 27.57
C GLN A 625 2.61 4.79 27.57
N GLN A 626 3.30 5.29 26.54
CA GLN A 626 3.67 6.70 26.37
C GLN A 626 4.52 7.24 27.53
N THR A 627 5.21 6.36 28.24
CA THR A 627 6.15 6.73 29.30
C THR A 627 7.52 6.98 28.69
N LEU A 628 8.20 8.05 29.10
CA LEU A 628 9.57 8.33 28.68
C LEU A 628 10.48 7.22 29.22
N VAL A 629 11.00 6.37 28.34
CA VAL A 629 11.90 5.28 28.74
C VAL A 629 13.36 5.65 28.61
N ALA A 630 13.69 6.56 27.69
CA ALA A 630 15.06 7.01 27.51
C ALA A 630 15.15 8.40 26.87
N SER A 631 16.22 9.11 27.20
CA SER A 631 16.59 10.38 26.56
C SER A 631 18.10 10.39 26.29
N MET A 632 18.49 10.95 25.15
CA MET A 632 19.91 11.15 24.81
C MET A 632 20.17 12.44 24.06
N GLN A 633 21.32 13.04 24.30
CA GLN A 633 21.75 14.17 23.48
C GLN A 633 22.26 13.64 22.13
N ALA A 634 21.49 13.87 21.07
CA ALA A 634 21.83 13.45 19.73
C ALA A 634 22.88 14.36 19.09
N ARG A 635 22.78 15.69 19.31
CA ARG A 635 23.74 16.72 18.86
C ARG A 635 23.75 17.94 19.76
N ASP A 636 24.86 18.66 19.78
CA ASP A 636 25.01 19.92 20.51
C ASP A 636 25.67 21.01 19.65
N ASN A 637 25.53 22.28 20.07
CA ASN A 637 26.16 23.46 19.48
C ASN A 637 25.86 23.66 17.99
N LEU A 638 24.66 23.30 17.55
CA LEU A 638 24.22 23.56 16.18
C LEU A 638 23.89 25.04 16.00
N THR A 639 24.34 25.63 14.90
CA THR A 639 24.20 27.06 14.61
C THR A 639 23.27 27.37 13.44
N ASP A 640 22.81 26.35 12.72
CA ASP A 640 21.90 26.48 11.59
C ASP A 640 20.81 25.40 11.68
N LEU A 641 19.56 25.85 11.79
CA LEU A 641 18.36 25.01 11.87
C LEU A 641 17.63 25.16 10.53
N GLY A 642 18.08 24.45 9.50
CA GLY A 642 17.28 24.24 8.31
C GLY A 642 16.39 23.01 8.48
N ALA A 643 16.22 22.22 7.42
CA ALA A 643 15.41 21.01 7.49
C ALA A 643 16.16 19.90 8.25
N ILE A 644 15.48 19.29 9.22
CA ILE A 644 16.00 18.16 10.00
C ILE A 644 15.09 16.97 9.74
N SER A 645 15.69 15.85 9.34
CA SER A 645 15.03 14.53 9.35
C SER A 645 15.85 13.57 10.20
N ALA A 646 15.17 12.55 10.73
CA ALA A 646 15.77 11.52 11.56
C ALA A 646 15.23 10.16 11.16
N ASP A 647 16.08 9.14 11.25
CA ASP A 647 15.70 7.74 11.07
C ASP A 647 16.51 6.85 12.00
N ILE A 648 15.99 5.65 12.26
CA ILE A 648 16.62 4.62 13.09
C ILE A 648 17.09 3.48 12.19
N SER A 649 18.28 2.95 12.45
CA SER A 649 18.76 1.76 11.74
C SER A 649 17.88 0.54 12.04
N ASN A 650 17.77 -0.38 11.09
CA ASN A 650 16.91 -1.58 11.20
C ASN A 650 17.29 -2.55 12.34
N ASP A 651 18.45 -2.36 12.97
CA ASP A 651 18.85 -3.11 14.17
C ASP A 651 18.51 -2.37 15.48
N ASN A 652 17.88 -1.19 15.39
CA ASN A 652 17.51 -0.26 16.47
C ASN A 652 18.71 0.33 17.24
N ARG A 653 19.90 0.43 16.62
CA ARG A 653 21.14 0.84 17.34
C ARG A 653 21.76 2.15 16.90
N ARG A 654 21.33 2.74 15.79
CA ARG A 654 21.85 4.02 15.29
C ARG A 654 20.71 4.98 15.02
N LEU A 655 20.83 6.19 15.56
CA LEU A 655 20.05 7.35 15.17
C LEU A 655 20.83 8.07 14.07
N ILE A 656 20.19 8.25 12.92
CA ILE A 656 20.75 8.97 11.80
C ILE A 656 19.99 10.29 11.66
N ILE A 657 20.71 11.41 11.72
CA ILE A 657 20.12 12.74 11.55
C ILE A 657 20.69 13.37 10.28
N ASN A 658 19.80 13.76 9.37
CA ASN A 658 20.16 14.62 8.26
C ASN A 658 19.80 16.07 8.61
N ASN A 659 20.81 16.91 8.84
CA ASN A 659 20.61 18.35 8.97
C ASN A 659 20.97 19.03 7.64
N THR A 660 19.97 19.65 7.02
CA THR A 660 20.13 20.48 5.82
C THR A 660 20.25 21.94 6.24
N SER A 661 21.40 22.56 5.98
CA SER A 661 21.61 24.00 6.20
C SER A 661 20.75 24.87 5.28
N ILE A 662 20.64 26.17 5.60
CA ILE A 662 19.97 27.15 4.73
C ILE A 662 20.65 27.27 3.35
N ALA A 663 21.93 26.89 3.26
CA ALA A 663 22.69 26.85 2.01
C ALA A 663 22.54 25.53 1.23
N GLU A 664 21.57 24.68 1.59
CA GLU A 664 21.31 23.36 0.98
C GLU A 664 22.49 22.40 1.07
N VAL A 665 23.33 22.57 2.09
CA VAL A 665 24.40 21.62 2.43
C VAL A 665 23.94 20.74 3.57
N ASN A 666 24.00 19.43 3.37
CA ASN A 666 23.64 18.39 4.32
C ASN A 666 24.83 17.98 5.20
N THR A 667 24.52 17.66 6.44
CA THR A 667 25.41 16.91 7.35
C THR A 667 24.64 15.71 7.88
N LEU A 668 25.13 14.51 7.57
CA LEU A 668 24.64 13.26 8.14
C LEU A 668 25.37 13.00 9.46
N SER A 669 24.62 12.90 10.54
CA SER A 669 25.12 12.51 11.86
C SER A 669 24.68 11.10 12.17
N PHE A 670 25.59 10.34 12.76
CA PHE A 670 25.35 8.99 13.20
C PHE A 670 25.63 8.92 14.68
N THR A 671 24.62 8.59 15.46
CA THR A 671 24.71 8.50 16.92
C THR A 671 24.37 7.08 17.34
N ASN A 672 25.27 6.45 18.11
CA ASN A 672 24.96 5.17 18.74
C ASN A 672 23.83 5.37 19.76
N LEU A 673 22.75 4.61 19.61
CA LEU A 673 21.62 4.55 20.54
C LEU A 673 21.91 3.58 21.69
N VAL A 674 23.13 3.51 22.25
CA VAL A 674 23.43 2.56 23.35
C VAL A 674 22.61 2.97 24.57
N GLN A 675 21.40 2.42 24.63
CA GLN A 675 20.47 2.50 25.72
C GLN A 675 20.66 1.22 26.48
N PHE A 676 21.26 1.36 27.64
CA PHE A 676 21.29 0.27 28.58
C PHE A 676 19.86 -0.18 28.87
N THR A 677 19.66 -1.49 28.97
CA THR A 677 18.36 -2.07 29.29
C THR A 677 18.28 -2.35 30.76
N THR A 678 17.19 -1.91 31.39
CA THR A 678 16.82 -2.29 32.74
C THR A 678 15.97 -3.56 32.68
N SER A 679 16.03 -4.40 33.70
CA SER A 679 15.16 -5.59 33.78
C SER A 679 13.68 -5.26 33.98
N THR A 680 13.36 -3.99 34.25
CA THR A 680 12.00 -3.46 34.40
C THR A 680 12.01 -1.95 34.19
N THR A 681 10.92 -1.42 33.64
CA THR A 681 10.64 0.03 33.52
C THR A 681 9.75 0.55 34.65
N SER A 682 9.24 -0.33 35.51
CA SER A 682 8.46 0.05 36.68
C SER A 682 8.75 -0.80 37.92
N LEU A 683 8.56 -0.22 39.10
CA LEU A 683 8.66 -0.87 40.40
C LEU A 683 7.44 -0.52 41.24
N THR A 684 6.69 -1.53 41.68
CA THR A 684 5.55 -1.35 42.59
C THR A 684 5.91 -1.85 43.98
N PHE A 685 5.85 -0.96 44.97
CA PHE A 685 6.04 -1.25 46.39
C PHE A 685 4.69 -1.16 47.10
N ALA A 686 4.41 -2.12 48.00
CA ALA A 686 3.22 -2.10 48.83
C ALA A 686 3.61 -2.33 50.29
N GLY A 687 3.03 -1.54 51.20
CA GLY A 687 3.37 -1.60 52.61
C GLY A 687 2.34 -0.98 53.56
N ILE A 688 2.69 -1.00 54.84
CA ILE A 688 1.95 -0.35 55.93
C ILE A 688 2.74 0.86 56.39
N VAL A 689 2.06 1.98 56.66
CA VAL A 689 2.69 3.22 57.14
C VAL A 689 3.58 2.95 58.35
N GLY A 690 4.85 3.32 58.25
CA GLY A 690 5.85 3.21 59.32
C GLY A 690 6.52 1.84 59.47
N GLU A 691 6.22 0.86 58.61
CA GLU A 691 6.90 -0.43 58.57
C GLU A 691 7.95 -0.50 57.45
N SER A 692 8.95 -1.37 57.62
CA SER A 692 9.96 -1.61 56.58
C SER A 692 9.35 -2.33 55.38
N ILE A 693 9.58 -1.81 54.18
CA ILE A 693 9.12 -2.40 52.93
C ILE A 693 10.29 -3.14 52.28
N PRO A 694 10.09 -4.36 51.73
CA PRO A 694 11.15 -5.10 51.05
C PRO A 694 11.75 -4.31 49.88
N SER A 695 13.08 -4.38 49.75
CA SER A 695 13.78 -3.83 48.60
C SER A 695 13.48 -4.60 47.32
N GLN A 696 13.68 -3.95 46.19
CA GLN A 696 13.62 -4.57 44.87
C GLN A 696 14.93 -4.30 44.13
N SER A 697 15.31 -5.20 43.22
CA SER A 697 16.54 -5.07 42.45
C SER A 697 16.24 -5.01 40.97
N VAL A 698 16.97 -4.15 40.28
CA VAL A 698 16.94 -3.96 38.84
C VAL A 698 18.31 -4.31 38.30
N THR A 699 18.39 -5.25 37.35
CA THR A 699 19.63 -5.50 36.61
C THR A 699 19.68 -4.58 35.40
N ILE A 700 20.86 -4.05 35.11
CA ILE A 700 21.10 -3.08 34.05
C ILE A 700 22.18 -3.67 33.13
N SER A 701 21.84 -3.87 31.86
CA SER A 701 22.73 -4.36 30.81
C SER A 701 23.14 -3.23 29.87
N GLY A 702 24.40 -3.23 29.45
CA GLY A 702 24.90 -2.27 28.44
C GLY A 702 25.15 -0.85 28.96
N ILE A 703 25.25 -0.66 30.28
CA ILE A 703 25.55 0.64 30.91
C ILE A 703 27.04 0.77 31.22
N GLY A 704 27.63 1.95 31.01
CA GLY A 704 29.03 2.25 31.33
C GLY A 704 29.34 2.16 32.82
N GLU A 705 30.61 1.93 33.20
CA GLU A 705 31.02 1.76 34.61
C GLU A 705 30.75 3.00 35.49
N ASN A 706 30.63 4.18 34.88
CA ASN A 706 30.47 5.48 35.54
C ASN A 706 29.02 5.94 35.68
N TRP A 707 28.06 5.04 35.50
CA TRP A 707 26.65 5.36 35.57
C TRP A 707 26.21 5.87 36.94
N GLN A 708 25.19 6.71 36.92
CA GLN A 708 24.67 7.43 38.07
C GLN A 708 23.18 7.19 38.19
N VAL A 709 22.68 7.28 39.41
CA VAL A 709 21.25 7.32 39.71
C VAL A 709 20.95 8.67 40.36
N ALA A 710 19.93 9.37 39.88
CA ALA A 710 19.49 10.61 40.48
C ALA A 710 18.92 10.35 41.89
N GLU A 711 19.30 11.18 42.86
CA GLU A 711 18.77 11.09 44.22
C GLU A 711 17.31 11.55 44.25
N ASP A 712 16.43 10.76 44.89
CA ASP A 712 15.03 11.09 45.15
C ASP A 712 14.78 11.12 46.67
N ALA A 713 14.03 12.13 47.13
CA ALA A 713 13.67 12.30 48.53
C ALA A 713 12.57 11.31 48.95
N GLY A 714 12.93 10.03 49.06
CA GLY A 714 11.99 8.93 49.32
C GLY A 714 12.57 7.55 49.06
N LEU A 715 13.63 7.48 48.26
CA LEU A 715 14.27 6.25 47.81
C LEU A 715 15.72 6.17 48.28
N ILE A 716 16.16 4.96 48.60
CA ILE A 716 17.56 4.66 48.93
C ILE A 716 18.09 3.71 47.85
N PHE A 717 19.23 4.07 47.27
CA PHE A 717 19.84 3.35 46.16
C PHE A 717 21.15 2.69 46.57
N THR A 718 21.33 1.43 46.16
CA THR A 718 22.62 0.74 46.25
C THR A 718 23.00 0.23 44.86
N GLN A 719 24.10 0.75 44.31
CA GLN A 719 24.66 0.34 43.02
C GLN A 719 25.71 -0.77 43.23
N ASP A 720 25.67 -1.82 42.40
CA ASP A 720 26.69 -2.88 42.34
C ASP A 720 27.12 -3.14 40.90
N ASN A 721 28.39 -2.89 40.61
CA ASN A 721 29.01 -3.08 39.29
C ASN A 721 30.02 -4.25 39.29
N SER A 722 30.00 -5.12 40.31
CA SER A 722 30.97 -6.21 40.46
C SER A 722 30.63 -7.48 39.68
N GLY A 723 29.40 -7.57 39.16
CA GLY A 723 28.89 -8.68 38.37
C GLY A 723 29.10 -8.52 36.85
N GLU A 724 28.56 -9.47 36.08
CA GLU A 724 28.54 -9.41 34.60
C GLU A 724 27.57 -8.34 34.08
N LEU A 725 26.53 -8.02 34.88
CA LEU A 725 25.59 -6.92 34.67
C LEU A 725 25.63 -5.98 35.88
N ALA A 726 25.40 -4.69 35.67
CA ALA A 726 25.22 -3.74 36.75
C ALA A 726 23.90 -4.02 37.47
N GLN A 727 23.83 -3.73 38.77
CA GLN A 727 22.63 -3.95 39.57
C GLN A 727 22.32 -2.71 40.42
N LEU A 728 21.06 -2.29 40.41
CA LEU A 728 20.52 -1.27 41.30
C LEU A 728 19.57 -1.94 42.29
N THR A 729 19.83 -1.81 43.58
CA THR A 729 18.85 -2.14 44.62
C THR A 729 18.16 -0.86 45.08
N VAL A 730 16.83 -0.89 45.07
CA VAL A 730 15.94 0.21 45.41
C VAL A 730 15.21 -0.12 46.71
N GLU A 731 15.32 0.76 47.69
CA GLU A 731 14.67 0.69 48.99
C GLU A 731 13.78 1.91 49.21
N ILE A 732 12.65 1.72 49.91
CA ILE A 732 11.79 2.84 50.34
C ILE A 732 12.30 3.37 51.69
N ASP A 733 12.59 4.66 51.76
CA ASP A 733 12.78 5.33 53.05
C ASP A 733 11.41 5.55 53.71
N HIS A 734 10.92 4.48 54.35
CA HIS A 734 9.65 4.44 55.07
C HIS A 734 9.52 5.50 56.18
N THR A 735 10.60 6.17 56.59
CA THR A 735 10.55 7.23 57.61
C THR A 735 9.99 8.55 57.08
N LEU A 736 9.99 8.73 55.75
CA LEU A 736 9.49 9.94 55.09
C LEU A 736 7.98 9.91 54.83
N PHE A 737 7.35 8.74 54.94
CA PHE A 737 5.92 8.55 54.67
C PHE A 737 5.14 8.34 55.96
N SER A 738 4.18 9.22 56.24
CA SER A 738 3.39 9.22 57.49
C SER A 738 1.88 9.11 57.27
N VAL A 739 1.45 9.02 56.02
CA VAL A 739 0.04 8.94 55.61
C VAL A 739 -0.14 7.75 54.69
N ALA A 740 -1.26 7.05 54.82
CA ALA A 740 -1.65 6.00 53.90
C ALA A 740 -2.19 6.65 52.62
N ASP A 741 -1.45 6.47 51.53
CA ASP A 741 -1.77 7.02 50.22
C ASP A 741 -1.01 6.24 49.15
N THR A 742 -1.31 6.54 47.89
CA THR A 742 -0.46 6.14 46.75
C THR A 742 0.49 7.29 46.42
N TYR A 743 1.78 6.97 46.38
CA TYR A 743 2.85 7.90 46.01
C TYR A 743 3.49 7.42 44.71
N THR A 744 3.76 8.34 43.78
CA THR A 744 4.42 8.05 42.51
C THR A 744 5.66 8.93 42.37
N THR A 745 6.77 8.33 41.94
CA THR A 745 8.01 9.03 41.56
C THR A 745 8.72 8.26 40.44
N SER A 746 9.85 8.76 39.94
CA SER A 746 10.68 8.08 38.94
C SER A 746 12.14 8.01 39.38
N ILE A 747 12.83 6.93 38.99
CA ILE A 747 14.27 6.78 39.19
C ILE A 747 14.93 7.06 37.85
N ARG A 748 15.77 8.10 37.81
CA ARG A 748 16.55 8.42 36.62
C ARG A 748 17.94 7.83 36.71
N LEU A 749 18.23 6.87 35.83
CA LEU A 749 19.56 6.32 35.59
C LEU A 749 20.21 7.12 34.48
N SER A 750 21.48 7.47 34.63
CA SER A 750 22.22 8.16 33.57
C SER A 750 23.60 7.57 33.40
N ASP A 751 23.99 7.34 32.16
CA ASP A 751 25.35 6.95 31.80
C ASP A 751 26.08 8.17 31.19
N PRO A 752 27.03 8.78 31.92
CA PRO A 752 27.77 9.94 31.44
C PRO A 752 28.67 9.64 30.24
N ASP A 753 29.08 8.37 30.05
CA ASP A 753 30.01 7.99 28.99
C ASP A 753 29.29 7.98 27.62
N THR A 754 28.00 7.65 27.62
CA THR A 754 27.12 7.66 26.44
C THR A 754 26.18 8.87 26.39
N ASN A 755 26.15 9.68 27.45
CA ASN A 755 25.21 10.78 27.68
C ASN A 755 23.74 10.34 27.50
N THR A 756 23.44 9.13 27.94
CA THR A 756 22.11 8.53 27.90
C THR A 756 21.50 8.48 29.29
N ALA A 757 20.18 8.50 29.35
CA ALA A 757 19.45 8.27 30.58
C ALA A 757 18.28 7.32 30.33
N ALA A 758 17.91 6.54 31.35
CA ALA A 758 16.70 5.74 31.39
C ALA A 758 15.91 6.04 32.66
N GLU A 759 14.60 5.89 32.58
CA GLU A 759 13.71 6.12 33.71
C GLU A 759 12.98 4.84 34.12
N ILE A 760 12.80 4.69 35.44
CA ILE A 760 12.03 3.59 36.04
C ILE A 760 10.95 4.23 36.88
N ALA A 761 9.69 4.05 36.49
CA ALA A 761 8.54 4.51 37.26
C ALA A 761 8.46 3.76 38.61
N VAL A 762 8.16 4.47 39.69
CA VAL A 762 8.00 3.89 41.02
C VAL A 762 6.63 4.24 41.57
N GLU A 763 5.86 3.22 41.90
CA GLU A 763 4.60 3.34 42.63
C GLU A 763 4.76 2.76 44.03
N LEU A 764 4.38 3.54 45.04
CA LEU A 764 4.34 3.11 46.43
C LEU A 764 2.91 3.22 46.96
N ILE A 765 2.33 2.08 47.34
CA ILE A 765 0.99 1.99 47.91
C ILE A 765 1.11 1.73 49.42
N LEU A 766 0.73 2.72 50.23
CA LEU A 766 0.71 2.60 51.69
C LEU A 766 -0.71 2.45 52.23
N SER A 767 -0.89 1.48 53.11
CA SER A 767 -2.14 1.24 53.82
C SER A 767 -2.02 1.61 55.31
N GLU A 768 -3.15 2.01 55.90
CA GLU A 768 -3.25 2.11 57.36
C GLU A 768 -3.23 0.71 57.97
N ASN A 769 -2.69 0.62 59.19
CA ASN A 769 -2.57 -0.61 59.95
C ASN A 769 -3.91 -1.09 60.52
#